data_AF-A0A1X7UEJ1-F1
#
_entry.id   AF-A0A1X7UEJ1-F1
#
_cell.length_a   1.000
_cell.length_b   1.000
_cell.length_c   1.000
_cell.angle_alpha   90.00
_cell.angle_beta   90.00
_cell.angle_gamma   90.00
#
_symmetry.space_group_name_H-M   'P 1'
#
loop_
_entity.id
_entity.type
_entity.pdbx_description
1 polymer ?
#
loop_
_entity_poly.entity_id
_entity_poly.type
_entity_poly.pdbx_seq_one_letter_code
_entity_poly.pdbx_strand_id
1 'polypeptide(L)'
;MAVAQSLPVGLSLFSDYQLVERSGHSTLKVGDYLYMWGGIQPDLPTAHNNEKKKAMSTLIEVYHLPTGAWEQKATIGIPPLGISGYASAVIGNEIFYYGGYCNHDDCYHNSLYSFNVDTLTWKLLSSTTPHHGPRMKHHCGMVPIHFDGESYLVLIGGYGPAYNNTLKQPGAQYWQKNLVAAGMQHTNEIYYYKLSTDQWLTPSITGNRPPPIEDFTLTMIDNNTAILFGGDTTNGESNNLFIIRFSKMSMNISELPIGQSELWPSARWGHSSVLIHDESSEPYLLVVGGYPSKDCWLFNINKRVWQELTCTVPVTVTGRYYHSLAAWSVTPVNVWVIEHGGFKKGPIVNTTAIIELTCTQTKEWSISFITLSNYQEKLKERRREWEELKTARQNRSARRSQLNYEHKEILDSWKIKEHVQLKLHQELKEARIQLQEKEKELQAVQEELSTISQAQEKEFQKRERDIRLEFAETELQLQTIKVQLSEAKQQANVVQFQLQEKEKELSTAQLQLSEAIEELNGLRRELEEKENIEREKEKQRKEEDSFWFVRKKDIIMTEKVLGRGGWGEVRVALFQGLKVAAKVLHETIISEYNLSIFSREMEIAAKVRHPNLLQFIGATKEGNPIILTELMPTSLRKELEGGEGIPYPTVLSISLDVACALNYLHLCKPPILHRDVSSANVLLQSMGGGYGSGWRAKLSDYGSANLQPLIGNTSNPGNPVYSAPEAANPIDHSPAMDAYSYGVLLLEMVTRRIPLPHERIGLIDNVRKVPFKSLIQRCVVTDPAKRLKMSEIIIELNDMLY
;
A
#
# COMPACT_ATOMS: atom_id res chain seq x y z
N MET A 1 31.54 -7.23 61.76
CA MET A 1 33.01 -7.14 61.72
C MET A 1 33.56 -8.49 61.29
N ALA A 2 34.57 -8.48 60.40
CA ALA A 2 35.39 -9.58 59.89
C ALA A 2 34.72 -10.52 58.85
N VAL A 3 35.21 -10.73 57.62
CA VAL A 3 36.27 -10.14 56.78
C VAL A 3 35.78 -10.32 55.32
N ALA A 4 35.60 -9.23 54.58
CA ALA A 4 35.41 -9.28 53.14
C ALA A 4 36.80 -9.27 52.48
N GLN A 5 37.22 -10.40 51.90
CA GLN A 5 38.40 -10.44 51.03
C GLN A 5 37.97 -10.11 49.60
N SER A 6 38.39 -8.94 49.14
CA SER A 6 38.40 -8.53 47.74
C SER A 6 39.28 -9.48 46.92
N LEU A 7 38.68 -10.18 45.95
CA LEU A 7 39.41 -10.90 44.92
C LEU A 7 39.88 -9.93 43.80
N PRO A 8 41.05 -10.13 43.19
CA PRO A 8 41.64 -9.18 42.26
C PRO A 8 40.91 -9.18 40.91
N VAL A 9 40.71 -7.98 40.38
CA VAL A 9 40.30 -7.76 38.99
C VAL A 9 41.46 -8.15 38.07
N GLY A 10 41.17 -9.05 37.13
CA GLY A 10 42.00 -9.30 35.94
C GLY A 10 42.90 -10.53 36.02
N LEU A 11 42.33 -11.71 35.73
CA LEU A 11 43.03 -12.86 35.15
C LEU A 11 41.99 -13.78 34.48
N SER A 12 42.27 -14.14 33.22
CA SER A 12 41.45 -15.00 32.37
C SER A 12 41.23 -16.38 32.99
N LEU A 13 39.97 -16.76 33.21
CA LEU A 13 39.54 -18.13 33.50
C LEU A 13 38.40 -18.49 32.54
N PHE A 14 38.75 -18.85 31.31
CA PHE A 14 37.85 -19.52 30.38
C PHE A 14 38.52 -20.82 29.94
N SER A 15 38.35 -21.90 30.71
CA SER A 15 38.47 -23.30 30.28
C SER A 15 38.63 -24.18 31.51
N ASP A 16 37.74 -25.14 31.71
CA ASP A 16 38.03 -26.47 32.28
C ASP A 16 36.74 -27.28 32.52
N TYR A 17 35.56 -26.68 32.37
CA TYR A 17 34.33 -27.45 32.36
C TYR A 17 34.23 -28.29 31.08
N GLN A 18 34.47 -29.60 31.20
CA GLN A 18 34.26 -30.58 30.14
C GLN A 18 32.81 -31.06 30.17
N LEU A 19 32.17 -31.01 29.00
CA LEU A 19 30.77 -31.38 28.86
C LEU A 19 30.57 -32.88 29.06
N VAL A 20 29.53 -33.25 29.82
CA VAL A 20 29.29 -34.65 30.18
C VAL A 20 28.76 -35.45 28.99
N GLU A 21 29.34 -36.64 28.80
CA GLU A 21 28.87 -37.66 27.84
C GLU A 21 27.38 -37.95 28.01
N ARG A 22 26.60 -37.77 26.95
CA ARG A 22 25.16 -38.01 27.00
C ARG A 22 24.56 -38.41 25.66
N SER A 23 23.39 -39.04 25.72
CA SER A 23 22.59 -39.45 24.57
C SER A 23 21.10 -39.40 24.91
N GLY A 24 20.24 -39.28 23.90
CA GLY A 24 18.79 -39.21 24.11
C GLY A 24 18.35 -37.94 24.85
N HIS A 25 19.12 -36.86 24.69
CA HIS A 25 18.82 -35.53 25.22
C HIS A 25 18.45 -34.59 24.07
N SER A 26 18.00 -33.38 24.41
CA SER A 26 17.77 -32.31 23.45
C SER A 26 18.66 -31.10 23.77
N THR A 27 19.19 -30.46 22.73
CA THR A 27 19.86 -29.15 22.81
C THR A 27 18.92 -28.09 22.27
N LEU A 28 18.57 -27.12 23.11
CA LEU A 28 17.53 -26.14 22.79
C LEU A 28 18.11 -24.73 22.87
N LYS A 29 17.85 -23.93 21.84
CA LYS A 29 18.32 -22.54 21.77
C LYS A 29 17.28 -21.60 22.38
N VAL A 30 17.71 -20.77 23.33
CA VAL A 30 16.93 -19.64 23.88
C VAL A 30 17.82 -18.40 23.89
N GLY A 31 17.48 -17.41 23.07
CA GLY A 31 18.33 -16.24 22.84
C GLY A 31 19.72 -16.64 22.30
N ASP A 32 20.76 -16.16 22.97
CA ASP A 32 22.17 -16.43 22.65
C ASP A 32 22.74 -17.67 23.36
N TYR A 33 21.89 -18.47 24.01
CA TYR A 33 22.31 -19.61 24.81
C TYR A 33 21.70 -20.93 24.29
N LEU A 34 22.46 -22.02 24.42
CA LEU A 34 21.94 -23.37 24.29
C LEU A 34 21.79 -23.98 25.68
N TYR A 35 20.68 -24.68 25.89
CA TYR A 35 20.37 -25.38 27.11
C TYR A 35 20.28 -26.88 26.83
N MET A 36 20.96 -27.67 27.65
CA MET A 36 20.93 -29.13 27.59
C MET A 36 20.68 -29.69 28.98
N TRP A 37 19.77 -30.64 29.05
CA TRP A 37 19.37 -31.28 30.29
C TRP A 37 19.28 -32.80 30.07
N GLY A 38 19.42 -33.59 31.13
CA GLY A 38 19.20 -35.04 31.07
C GLY A 38 20.09 -35.81 30.08
N GLY A 39 19.51 -36.82 29.45
CA GLY A 39 20.15 -37.84 28.65
C GLY A 39 20.68 -39.02 29.47
N ILE A 40 20.87 -40.16 28.81
CA ILE A 40 21.63 -41.29 29.38
C ILE A 40 23.10 -40.89 29.40
N GLN A 41 23.69 -40.91 30.60
CA GLN A 41 25.09 -40.60 30.88
C GLN A 41 25.78 -41.84 31.45
N PRO A 42 27.11 -42.03 31.29
CA PRO A 42 27.82 -43.24 31.75
C PRO A 42 27.60 -43.57 33.23
N ASP A 43 27.47 -42.53 34.06
CA ASP A 43 27.36 -42.63 35.51
C ASP A 43 25.92 -42.63 36.05
N LEU A 44 24.92 -42.59 35.16
CA LEU A 44 23.51 -42.46 35.51
C LEU A 44 23.02 -43.75 36.20
N PRO A 45 22.60 -43.69 37.48
CA PRO A 45 22.14 -44.88 38.19
C PRO A 45 20.94 -45.54 37.53
N THR A 46 20.92 -46.87 37.53
CA THR A 46 19.79 -47.64 37.02
C THR A 46 18.61 -47.70 37.99
N ALA A 47 18.68 -47.10 39.18
CA ALA A 47 17.61 -47.08 40.19
C ALA A 47 16.61 -45.94 39.98
N HIS A 48 15.32 -46.18 40.24
CA HIS A 48 14.26 -45.17 40.08
C HIS A 48 14.48 -43.90 40.94
N ASN A 49 14.69 -44.07 42.24
CA ASN A 49 14.94 -42.98 43.18
C ASN A 49 16.33 -43.13 43.80
N ASN A 50 17.26 -42.24 43.44
CA ASN A 50 18.65 -42.30 43.88
C ASN A 50 19.22 -40.87 44.02
N GLU A 51 20.01 -40.62 45.06
CA GLU A 51 20.60 -39.29 45.32
C GLU A 51 21.54 -38.82 44.22
N LYS A 52 22.37 -39.71 43.65
CA LYS A 52 23.23 -39.40 42.49
C LYS A 52 22.38 -39.05 41.26
N LYS A 53 21.30 -39.79 41.00
CA LYS A 53 20.36 -39.47 39.90
C LYS A 53 19.72 -38.09 40.10
N LYS A 54 19.27 -37.76 41.31
CA LYS A 54 18.73 -36.44 41.65
C LYS A 54 19.77 -35.33 41.47
N ALA A 55 20.98 -35.52 41.98
CA ALA A 55 22.06 -34.56 41.84
C ALA A 55 22.36 -34.27 40.36
N MET A 56 22.41 -35.31 39.52
CA MET A 56 22.61 -35.16 38.07
C MET A 56 21.43 -34.46 37.38
N SER A 57 20.18 -34.75 37.76
CA SER A 57 19.01 -34.13 37.12
C SER A 57 18.73 -32.71 37.58
N THR A 58 19.28 -32.27 38.72
CA THR A 58 19.20 -30.87 39.17
C THR A 58 20.19 -29.94 38.47
N LEU A 59 21.02 -30.44 37.55
CA LEU A 59 21.99 -29.65 36.80
C LEU A 59 21.53 -29.46 35.35
N ILE A 60 21.84 -28.30 34.80
CA ILE A 60 21.64 -27.98 33.38
C ILE A 60 22.91 -27.39 32.80
N GLU A 61 23.27 -27.84 31.61
CA GLU A 61 24.41 -27.31 30.87
C GLU A 61 23.96 -26.19 29.95
N VAL A 62 24.69 -25.09 30.02
CA VAL A 62 24.42 -23.85 29.29
C VAL A 62 25.63 -23.52 28.44
N TYR A 63 25.41 -23.32 27.14
CA TYR A 63 26.42 -22.84 26.20
C TYR A 63 26.12 -21.42 25.79
N HIS A 64 27.06 -20.50 25.97
CA HIS A 64 26.93 -19.16 25.43
C HIS A 64 27.50 -19.12 24.01
N LEU A 65 26.62 -19.01 23.01
CA LEU A 65 26.98 -19.06 21.58
C LEU A 65 28.05 -18.02 21.19
N PRO A 66 27.96 -16.74 21.61
CA PRO A 66 28.94 -15.73 21.24
C PRO A 66 30.34 -15.95 21.82
N THR A 67 30.48 -16.44 23.06
CA THR A 67 31.81 -16.64 23.69
C THR A 67 32.31 -18.07 23.58
N GLY A 68 31.44 -19.01 23.21
CA GLY A 68 31.75 -20.45 23.20
C GLY A 68 32.01 -21.02 24.59
N ALA A 69 31.54 -20.35 25.65
CA ALA A 69 31.76 -20.77 27.01
C ALA A 69 30.68 -21.77 27.45
N TRP A 70 31.12 -22.85 28.09
CA TRP A 70 30.26 -23.81 28.77
C TRP A 70 30.16 -23.48 30.25
N GLU A 71 28.95 -23.54 30.77
CA GLU A 71 28.65 -23.41 32.19
C GLU A 71 27.70 -24.54 32.61
N GLN A 72 27.86 -25.04 33.82
CA GLN A 72 26.87 -25.90 34.46
C GLN A 72 26.16 -25.09 35.54
N LYS A 73 24.82 -25.12 35.54
CA LYS A 73 24.01 -24.37 36.50
C LYS A 73 23.12 -25.32 37.28
N ALA A 74 23.02 -25.07 38.58
CA ALA A 74 22.02 -25.72 39.42
C ALA A 74 20.64 -25.14 39.12
N THR A 75 19.64 -26.01 39.11
CA THR A 75 18.24 -25.66 38.87
C THR A 75 17.44 -25.65 40.16
N ILE A 76 16.35 -24.91 40.17
CA ILE A 76 15.46 -24.73 41.32
C ILE A 76 14.18 -25.53 41.07
N GLY A 77 13.69 -26.25 42.09
CA GLY A 77 12.50 -27.08 41.99
C GLY A 77 12.82 -28.55 41.70
N ILE A 78 11.79 -29.32 41.32
CA ILE A 78 11.92 -30.77 41.08
C ILE A 78 11.97 -31.01 39.57
N PRO A 79 13.10 -31.45 39.01
CA PRO A 79 13.23 -31.74 37.58
C PRO A 79 12.45 -33.01 37.18
N PRO A 80 12.15 -33.20 35.89
CA PRO A 80 11.46 -34.39 35.40
C PRO A 80 12.22 -35.69 35.71
N LEU A 81 11.46 -36.77 35.94
CA LEU A 81 12.02 -38.12 36.17
C LEU A 81 12.35 -38.86 34.87
N GLY A 82 11.67 -38.52 33.77
CA GLY A 82 11.98 -38.98 32.42
C GLY A 82 13.23 -38.28 31.90
N ILE A 83 14.40 -38.81 32.27
CA ILE A 83 15.71 -38.18 32.02
C ILE A 83 16.15 -38.31 30.57
N SER A 84 15.69 -39.31 29.82
CA SER A 84 16.12 -39.56 28.43
C SER A 84 14.94 -39.83 27.49
N GLY A 85 15.10 -39.49 26.21
CA GLY A 85 14.08 -39.68 25.19
C GLY A 85 12.81 -38.87 25.44
N TYR A 86 12.88 -37.81 26.24
CA TYR A 86 11.77 -36.88 26.42
C TYR A 86 11.60 -36.03 25.15
N ALA A 87 10.40 -35.52 24.91
CA ALA A 87 10.17 -34.51 23.90
C ALA A 87 10.37 -33.11 24.48
N SER A 88 10.84 -32.16 23.68
CA SER A 88 11.08 -30.79 24.14
C SER A 88 10.71 -29.73 23.11
N ALA A 89 10.34 -28.54 23.59
CA ALA A 89 9.95 -27.40 22.78
C ALA A 89 10.20 -26.09 23.53
N VAL A 90 10.37 -24.98 22.80
CA VAL A 90 10.66 -23.65 23.38
C VAL A 90 9.53 -22.68 23.04
N ILE A 91 9.05 -21.91 24.03
CA ILE A 91 8.15 -20.77 23.82
C ILE A 91 8.67 -19.60 24.64
N GLY A 92 9.22 -18.58 23.98
CA GLY A 92 9.87 -17.47 24.66
C GLY A 92 11.05 -17.95 25.51
N ASN A 93 11.01 -17.65 26.81
CA ASN A 93 12.04 -18.03 27.78
C ASN A 93 11.68 -19.31 28.58
N GLU A 94 10.63 -20.02 28.16
CA GLU A 94 10.22 -21.29 28.76
C GLU A 94 10.58 -22.46 27.84
N ILE A 95 11.21 -23.47 28.43
CA ILE A 95 11.47 -24.76 27.79
C ILE A 95 10.51 -25.80 28.35
N PHE A 96 9.80 -26.50 27.50
CA PHE A 96 8.86 -27.55 27.88
C PHE A 96 9.47 -28.92 27.69
N TYR A 97 9.20 -29.83 28.63
CA TYR A 97 9.68 -31.20 28.64
C TYR A 97 8.52 -32.16 28.85
N TYR A 98 8.33 -33.11 27.96
CA TYR A 98 7.26 -34.10 28.03
C TYR A 98 7.78 -35.54 27.99
N GLY A 99 7.26 -36.36 28.89
CA GLY A 99 7.45 -37.81 28.89
C GLY A 99 8.88 -38.24 29.23
N GLY A 100 9.34 -39.30 28.58
CA GLY A 100 10.71 -39.82 28.70
C GLY A 100 10.84 -41.08 29.56
N TYR A 101 12.04 -41.65 29.50
CA TYR A 101 12.45 -42.88 30.18
C TYR A 101 13.34 -42.56 31.38
N CYS A 102 13.09 -43.24 32.51
CA CYS A 102 13.79 -43.01 33.77
C CYS A 102 15.15 -43.73 33.87
N ASN A 103 15.57 -44.49 32.85
CA ASN A 103 16.78 -45.33 32.91
C ASN A 103 16.69 -46.41 34.02
N HIS A 104 15.50 -46.98 34.23
CA HIS A 104 15.20 -48.05 35.19
C HIS A 104 14.05 -48.89 34.64
N ASP A 105 14.23 -50.20 34.46
CA ASP A 105 13.22 -51.17 33.98
C ASP A 105 12.37 -50.61 32.82
N ASP A 106 11.04 -50.79 32.88
CA ASP A 106 10.04 -50.20 31.97
C ASP A 106 9.40 -48.93 32.59
N CYS A 107 10.20 -48.07 33.22
CA CYS A 107 9.71 -46.85 33.87
C CYS A 107 9.65 -45.65 32.90
N TYR A 108 8.45 -45.39 32.38
CA TYR A 108 8.16 -44.31 31.45
C TYR A 108 7.21 -43.27 32.06
N HIS A 109 7.32 -42.02 31.59
CA HIS A 109 6.53 -40.91 32.09
C HIS A 109 5.66 -40.28 31.01
N ASN A 110 4.61 -39.57 31.42
CA ASN A 110 3.79 -38.66 30.59
C ASN A 110 3.59 -37.30 31.27
N SER A 111 4.44 -36.97 32.23
CA SER A 111 4.41 -35.64 32.84
C SER A 111 4.88 -34.57 31.87
N LEU A 112 4.28 -33.38 31.97
CA LEU A 112 4.70 -32.16 31.29
C LEU A 112 5.26 -31.18 32.31
N TYR A 113 6.47 -30.70 32.06
CA TYR A 113 7.15 -29.67 32.85
C TYR A 113 7.45 -28.45 31.98
N SER A 114 7.50 -27.27 32.59
CA SER A 114 8.19 -26.10 32.04
C SER A 114 9.43 -25.78 32.87
N PHE A 115 10.41 -25.20 32.20
CA PHE A 115 11.67 -24.73 32.76
C PHE A 115 11.90 -23.29 32.31
N ASN A 116 11.90 -22.36 33.26
CA ASN A 116 12.15 -20.96 33.00
C ASN A 116 13.66 -20.70 32.98
N VAL A 117 14.21 -20.25 31.85
CA VAL A 117 15.67 -20.09 31.72
C VAL A 117 16.24 -18.89 32.48
N ASP A 118 15.43 -17.87 32.77
CA ASP A 118 15.88 -16.66 33.48
C ASP A 118 16.06 -16.92 34.97
N THR A 119 15.16 -17.71 35.55
CA THR A 119 15.13 -18.04 36.99
C THR A 119 15.71 -19.42 37.29
N LEU A 120 15.96 -20.24 36.25
CA LEU A 120 16.39 -21.64 36.33
C LEU A 120 15.43 -22.52 37.15
N THR A 121 14.13 -22.22 37.12
CA THR A 121 13.10 -22.92 37.90
C THR A 121 12.32 -23.93 37.07
N TRP A 122 12.11 -25.12 37.63
CA TRP A 122 11.17 -26.13 37.13
C TRP A 122 9.75 -25.91 37.66
N LYS A 123 8.77 -26.06 36.78
CA LYS A 123 7.34 -26.07 37.11
C LYS A 123 6.67 -27.31 36.52
N LEU A 124 6.02 -28.10 37.37
CA LEU A 124 5.17 -29.21 36.92
C LEU A 124 3.84 -28.64 36.39
N LEU A 125 3.50 -28.93 35.15
CA LEU A 125 2.23 -28.52 34.53
C LEU A 125 1.20 -29.66 34.50
N SER A 126 1.65 -30.87 34.14
CA SER A 126 0.80 -32.06 34.13
C SER A 126 1.55 -33.23 34.76
N SER A 127 0.97 -33.85 35.79
CA SER A 127 1.57 -34.98 36.50
C SER A 127 1.51 -36.28 35.69
N THR A 128 2.44 -37.20 35.94
CA THR A 128 2.37 -38.55 35.35
C THR A 128 1.11 -39.27 35.86
N THR A 129 0.24 -39.74 34.97
CA THR A 129 -1.02 -40.42 35.32
C THR A 129 -1.44 -41.45 34.26
N PRO A 130 -1.98 -42.62 34.64
CA PRO A 130 -2.47 -43.63 33.70
C PRO A 130 -3.92 -43.41 33.23
N HIS A 131 -4.61 -42.37 33.72
CA HIS A 131 -6.06 -42.22 33.54
C HIS A 131 -6.48 -41.02 32.69
N HIS A 132 -5.56 -40.10 32.37
CA HIS A 132 -5.89 -38.86 31.68
C HIS A 132 -4.77 -38.40 30.76
N GLY A 133 -5.13 -37.90 29.57
CA GLY A 133 -4.20 -37.35 28.60
C GLY A 133 -3.42 -38.42 27.81
N PRO A 134 -2.28 -38.04 27.20
CA PRO A 134 -1.46 -38.95 26.43
C PRO A 134 -0.80 -40.01 27.32
N ARG A 135 -0.50 -41.18 26.77
CA ARG A 135 0.10 -42.29 27.53
C ARG A 135 1.56 -42.00 27.92
N MET A 136 2.05 -42.75 28.90
CA MET A 136 3.48 -42.83 29.22
C MET A 136 4.27 -43.31 27.99
N LYS A 137 5.26 -42.52 27.58
CA LYS A 137 6.08 -42.78 26.40
C LYS A 137 7.37 -41.98 26.39
N HIS A 138 8.31 -42.45 25.58
CA HIS A 138 9.51 -41.71 25.18
C HIS A 138 9.61 -41.65 23.65
N HIS A 139 10.62 -40.94 23.15
CA HIS A 139 10.96 -40.76 21.74
C HIS A 139 9.78 -40.31 20.86
N CYS A 140 8.90 -39.50 21.46
CA CYS A 140 7.84 -38.77 20.75
C CYS A 140 8.32 -37.38 20.30
N GLY A 141 7.62 -36.77 19.35
CA GLY A 141 7.88 -35.39 18.92
C GLY A 141 7.03 -34.38 19.68
N MET A 142 7.58 -33.20 19.95
CA MET A 142 6.85 -32.06 20.48
C MET A 142 7.19 -30.79 19.70
N VAL A 143 6.17 -30.00 19.35
CA VAL A 143 6.36 -28.66 18.76
C VAL A 143 5.41 -27.63 19.35
N PRO A 144 5.83 -26.36 19.46
CA PRO A 144 4.96 -25.28 19.88
C PRO A 144 4.16 -24.72 18.69
N ILE A 145 2.91 -24.36 18.92
CA ILE A 145 2.05 -23.63 17.96
C ILE A 145 1.37 -22.46 18.66
N HIS A 146 1.09 -21.40 17.91
CA HIS A 146 0.44 -20.20 18.45
C HIS A 146 -0.70 -19.74 17.55
N PHE A 147 -1.90 -19.60 18.10
CA PHE A 147 -3.11 -19.18 17.40
C PHE A 147 -3.92 -18.20 18.25
N ASP A 148 -4.29 -17.05 17.68
CA ASP A 148 -5.15 -16.05 18.32
C ASP A 148 -4.71 -15.62 19.72
N GLY A 149 -3.41 -15.49 19.97
CA GLY A 149 -2.87 -15.15 21.29
C GLY A 149 -2.79 -16.33 22.27
N GLU A 150 -3.16 -17.54 21.86
CA GLU A 150 -3.08 -18.75 22.67
C GLU A 150 -1.96 -19.68 22.17
N SER A 151 -1.14 -20.16 23.10
CA SER A 151 -0.05 -21.09 22.81
C SER A 151 -0.43 -22.53 23.17
N TYR A 152 -0.08 -23.47 22.29
CA TYR A 152 -0.30 -24.88 22.49
C TYR A 152 0.99 -25.67 22.26
N LEU A 153 1.10 -26.82 22.89
CA LEU A 153 2.14 -27.82 22.59
C LEU A 153 1.49 -28.99 21.88
N VAL A 154 2.04 -29.39 20.75
CA VAL A 154 1.57 -30.54 19.98
C VAL A 154 2.50 -31.70 20.20
N LEU A 155 1.95 -32.83 20.66
CA LEU A 155 2.66 -34.09 20.82
C LEU A 155 2.27 -35.06 19.71
N ILE A 156 3.24 -35.79 19.17
CA ILE A 156 3.01 -36.81 18.13
C ILE A 156 3.84 -38.06 18.46
N GLY A 157 3.23 -39.23 18.30
CA GLY A 157 3.94 -40.52 18.27
C GLY A 157 4.53 -40.96 19.62
N GLY A 158 5.54 -41.82 19.53
CA GLY A 158 6.35 -42.35 20.65
C GLY A 158 6.17 -43.86 20.89
N TYR A 159 6.92 -44.35 21.87
CA TYR A 159 6.93 -45.75 22.31
C TYR A 159 6.80 -45.86 23.82
N GLY A 160 6.07 -46.87 24.30
CA GLY A 160 5.83 -47.02 25.74
C GLY A 160 4.99 -48.25 26.11
N PRO A 161 4.66 -48.41 27.40
CA PRO A 161 4.00 -49.61 27.95
C PRO A 161 2.50 -49.67 27.61
N ALA A 162 2.03 -50.81 27.11
CA ALA A 162 0.70 -51.06 26.53
C ALA A 162 -0.45 -51.02 27.55
N TYR A 163 -0.16 -51.26 28.83
CA TYR A 163 -1.15 -51.46 29.89
C TYR A 163 -1.37 -50.21 30.77
N ASN A 164 -0.61 -49.13 30.55
CA ASN A 164 -0.58 -47.96 31.45
C ASN A 164 -1.49 -46.80 31.06
N ASN A 165 -2.33 -46.91 30.02
CA ASN A 165 -3.36 -45.89 29.77
C ASN A 165 -4.72 -46.53 29.52
N THR A 166 -5.70 -46.18 30.34
CA THR A 166 -7.06 -46.74 30.26
C THR A 166 -7.86 -46.26 29.04
N LEU A 167 -7.48 -45.14 28.41
CA LEU A 167 -8.18 -44.56 27.27
C LEU A 167 -7.27 -44.47 26.05
N LYS A 168 -7.62 -45.23 25.00
CA LYS A 168 -7.00 -45.10 23.68
C LYS A 168 -7.59 -43.89 22.96
N GLN A 169 -6.73 -43.07 22.35
CA GLN A 169 -7.20 -41.98 21.51
C GLN A 169 -7.98 -42.52 20.27
N PRO A 170 -9.17 -41.98 19.96
CA PRO A 170 -9.91 -42.33 18.75
C PRO A 170 -9.10 -42.15 17.47
N GLY A 171 -9.11 -43.18 16.62
CA GLY A 171 -8.38 -43.18 15.34
C GLY A 171 -6.86 -43.37 15.46
N ALA A 172 -6.30 -43.47 16.67
CA ALA A 172 -4.89 -43.81 16.86
C ALA A 172 -4.69 -45.34 16.77
N GLN A 173 -3.55 -45.71 16.23
CA GLN A 173 -3.06 -47.08 16.10
C GLN A 173 -1.95 -47.34 17.10
N TYR A 174 -1.85 -48.60 17.50
CA TYR A 174 -0.88 -49.07 18.47
C TYR A 174 -0.32 -50.40 17.99
N TRP A 175 0.99 -50.53 17.99
CA TRP A 175 1.66 -51.70 17.42
C TRP A 175 2.78 -52.22 18.31
N GLN A 176 2.91 -53.53 18.41
CA GLN A 176 3.88 -54.23 19.25
C GLN A 176 4.90 -54.97 18.38
N LYS A 177 6.18 -54.70 18.60
CA LYS A 177 7.32 -55.33 17.91
C LYS A 177 7.63 -56.67 18.59
N ASN A 178 7.01 -57.76 18.11
CA ASN A 178 7.15 -59.15 18.59
C ASN A 178 6.56 -59.48 19.99
N LEU A 179 6.08 -60.71 20.17
CA LEU A 179 5.52 -61.26 21.42
C LEU A 179 6.53 -61.34 22.59
N VAL A 180 7.82 -61.13 22.33
CA VAL A 180 8.92 -61.32 23.31
C VAL A 180 9.18 -60.07 24.15
N ALA A 181 8.91 -58.88 23.62
CA ALA A 181 8.88 -57.64 24.40
C ALA A 181 7.48 -57.51 25.04
N ALA A 182 7.29 -58.19 26.16
CA ALA A 182 6.00 -58.27 26.85
C ALA A 182 5.53 -56.87 27.28
N GLY A 183 4.64 -56.26 26.49
CA GLY A 183 3.87 -55.10 26.91
C GLY A 183 4.37 -53.73 26.45
N MET A 184 5.20 -53.60 25.42
CA MET A 184 5.62 -52.30 24.85
C MET A 184 5.05 -52.06 23.45
N GLN A 185 4.70 -50.82 23.12
CA GLN A 185 4.00 -50.47 21.88
C GLN A 185 4.42 -49.11 21.32
N HIS A 186 4.55 -49.06 20.00
CA HIS A 186 4.58 -47.83 19.22
C HIS A 186 3.17 -47.23 19.18
N THR A 187 3.07 -45.92 19.09
CA THR A 187 1.81 -45.22 18.92
C THR A 187 1.93 -44.09 17.89
N ASN A 188 0.80 -43.70 17.31
CA ASN A 188 0.65 -42.44 16.56
C ASN A 188 -0.40 -41.53 17.22
N GLU A 189 -0.46 -41.55 18.57
CA GLU A 189 -1.22 -40.60 19.37
C GLU A 189 -0.79 -39.16 19.06
N ILE A 190 -1.78 -38.27 18.97
CA ILE A 190 -1.56 -36.85 18.71
C ILE A 190 -2.36 -36.01 19.69
N TYR A 191 -1.71 -35.21 20.54
CA TYR A 191 -2.41 -34.39 21.54
C TYR A 191 -2.00 -32.93 21.46
N TYR A 192 -2.95 -32.05 21.78
CA TYR A 192 -2.68 -30.64 22.04
C TYR A 192 -2.68 -30.42 23.55
N TYR A 193 -1.71 -29.68 24.07
CA TYR A 193 -1.76 -29.12 25.41
C TYR A 193 -2.01 -27.63 25.32
N LYS A 194 -3.13 -27.16 25.86
CA LYS A 194 -3.48 -25.74 25.88
C LYS A 194 -2.89 -25.09 27.13
N LEU A 195 -1.90 -24.21 26.96
CA LEU A 195 -1.15 -23.61 28.08
C LEU A 195 -2.00 -22.66 28.94
N SER A 196 -3.01 -21.99 28.37
CA SER A 196 -3.85 -21.06 29.13
C SER A 196 -4.84 -21.73 30.08
N THR A 197 -5.19 -23.00 29.82
CA THR A 197 -6.19 -23.75 30.61
C THR A 197 -5.62 -24.98 31.29
N ASP A 198 -4.34 -25.30 31.07
CA ASP A 198 -3.67 -26.52 31.55
C ASP A 198 -4.43 -27.82 31.21
N GLN A 199 -4.87 -27.94 29.95
CA GLN A 199 -5.70 -29.06 29.49
C GLN A 199 -5.14 -29.77 28.27
N TRP A 200 -5.25 -31.10 28.29
CA TRP A 200 -5.03 -31.97 27.14
C TRP A 200 -6.27 -32.02 26.25
N LEU A 201 -6.07 -31.82 24.95
CA LEU A 201 -7.11 -31.80 23.93
C LEU A 201 -6.77 -32.81 22.83
N THR A 202 -7.79 -33.43 22.25
CA THR A 202 -7.66 -34.28 21.07
C THR A 202 -8.06 -33.48 19.83
N PRO A 203 -7.13 -33.16 18.91
CA PRO A 203 -7.45 -32.42 17.70
C PRO A 203 -8.17 -33.32 16.67
N SER A 204 -8.98 -32.72 15.80
CA SER A 204 -9.51 -33.43 14.63
C SER A 204 -8.43 -33.55 13.55
N ILE A 205 -8.14 -34.77 13.11
CA ILE A 205 -7.04 -35.04 12.16
C ILE A 205 -7.60 -35.30 10.77
N THR A 206 -7.04 -34.61 9.78
CA THR A 206 -7.35 -34.77 8.35
C THR A 206 -6.09 -35.17 7.58
N GLY A 207 -6.25 -35.95 6.50
CA GLY A 207 -5.12 -36.44 5.70
C GLY A 207 -4.47 -37.71 6.25
N ASN A 208 -3.20 -37.92 5.91
CA ASN A 208 -2.46 -39.16 6.16
C ASN A 208 -1.81 -39.15 7.54
N ARG A 209 -2.48 -39.72 8.55
CA ARG A 209 -1.86 -39.89 9.87
C ARG A 209 -0.59 -40.76 9.72
N PRO A 210 0.56 -40.37 10.31
CA PRO A 210 1.75 -41.21 10.29
C PRO A 210 1.46 -42.59 10.90
N PRO A 211 2.15 -43.65 10.47
CA PRO A 211 2.08 -44.94 11.17
C PRO A 211 2.52 -44.79 12.63
N PRO A 212 2.24 -45.76 13.51
CA PRO A 212 2.88 -45.82 14.83
C PRO A 212 4.40 -45.67 14.69
N ILE A 213 4.95 -44.62 15.29
CA ILE A 213 6.30 -44.13 14.99
C ILE A 213 6.99 -43.53 16.21
N GLU A 214 8.29 -43.78 16.34
CA GLU A 214 9.19 -43.18 17.33
C GLU A 214 10.51 -42.75 16.67
N ASP A 215 11.36 -42.03 17.40
CA ASP A 215 12.73 -41.67 16.98
C ASP A 215 12.85 -40.97 15.62
N PHE A 216 11.79 -40.23 15.29
CA PHE A 216 11.71 -39.31 14.18
C PHE A 216 12.12 -37.90 14.62
N THR A 217 12.33 -37.02 13.65
CA THR A 217 12.49 -35.59 13.94
C THR A 217 11.23 -34.83 13.57
N LEU A 218 10.85 -33.85 14.39
CA LEU A 218 9.69 -32.98 14.18
C LEU A 218 10.13 -31.54 14.38
N THR A 219 10.10 -30.76 13.30
CA THR A 219 10.71 -29.43 13.26
C THR A 219 9.69 -28.43 12.73
N MET A 220 9.47 -27.32 13.46
CA MET A 220 8.64 -26.22 12.95
C MET A 220 9.31 -25.59 11.73
N ILE A 221 8.53 -25.35 10.67
CA ILE A 221 8.93 -24.59 9.47
C ILE A 221 8.59 -23.11 9.66
N ASP A 222 7.40 -22.85 10.19
CA ASP A 222 6.86 -21.54 10.51
C ASP A 222 6.01 -21.61 11.80
N ASN A 223 5.06 -20.70 12.02
CA ASN A 223 4.25 -20.68 13.25
C ASN A 223 3.15 -21.75 13.32
N ASN A 224 2.78 -22.36 12.19
CA ASN A 224 1.66 -23.31 12.11
C ASN A 224 1.95 -24.55 11.25
N THR A 225 3.14 -24.67 10.69
CA THR A 225 3.54 -25.80 9.85
C THR A 225 4.79 -26.45 10.42
N ALA A 226 4.76 -27.77 10.58
CA ALA A 226 5.92 -28.58 10.92
C ALA A 226 6.22 -29.61 9.84
N ILE A 227 7.47 -30.06 9.85
CA ILE A 227 7.96 -31.17 9.03
C ILE A 227 8.37 -32.32 9.94
N LEU A 228 7.91 -33.53 9.61
CA LEU A 228 8.30 -34.77 10.25
C LEU A 228 9.13 -35.59 9.27
N PHE A 229 10.28 -36.08 9.70
CA PHE A 229 11.15 -36.91 8.87
C PHE A 229 11.68 -38.14 9.62
N GLY A 230 11.71 -39.28 8.91
CA GLY A 230 12.27 -40.54 9.38
C GLY A 230 11.57 -41.13 10.61
N GLY A 231 12.23 -42.07 11.29
CA GLY A 231 11.74 -42.75 12.49
C GLY A 231 11.73 -44.27 12.39
N ASP A 232 11.52 -44.96 13.50
CA ASP A 232 11.25 -46.41 13.54
C ASP A 232 9.74 -46.63 13.54
N THR A 233 9.27 -47.48 12.64
CA THR A 233 7.85 -47.75 12.41
C THR A 233 7.55 -49.23 12.50
N THR A 234 6.28 -49.60 12.33
CA THR A 234 5.84 -50.99 12.25
C THR A 234 6.51 -51.79 11.11
N ASN A 235 6.98 -51.10 10.07
CA ASN A 235 7.61 -51.71 8.90
C ASN A 235 9.14 -51.59 8.91
N GLY A 236 9.73 -51.20 10.05
CA GLY A 236 11.14 -50.88 10.21
C GLY A 236 11.43 -49.40 10.05
N GLU A 237 12.67 -49.09 9.67
CA GLU A 237 13.14 -47.71 9.54
C GLU A 237 12.39 -46.97 8.42
N SER A 238 12.10 -45.70 8.63
CA SER A 238 11.40 -44.85 7.67
C SER A 238 12.31 -43.76 7.10
N ASN A 239 12.07 -43.39 5.85
CA ASN A 239 12.52 -42.13 5.23
C ASN A 239 11.33 -41.27 4.78
N ASN A 240 10.13 -41.54 5.29
CA ASN A 240 8.94 -40.81 4.91
C ASN A 240 9.02 -39.38 5.46
N LEU A 241 8.47 -38.46 4.69
CA LEU A 241 8.45 -37.04 5.00
C LEU A 241 6.99 -36.60 5.07
N PHE A 242 6.60 -35.98 6.18
CA PHE A 242 5.25 -35.45 6.36
C PHE A 242 5.30 -33.95 6.61
N ILE A 243 4.42 -33.21 5.95
CA ILE A 243 4.12 -31.81 6.27
C ILE A 243 2.83 -31.78 7.07
N ILE A 244 2.91 -31.18 8.24
CA ILE A 244 1.82 -31.09 9.20
C ILE A 244 1.43 -29.62 9.33
N ARG A 245 0.20 -29.27 8.94
CA ARG A 245 -0.37 -27.94 9.13
C ARG A 245 -1.33 -27.97 10.31
N PHE A 246 -1.08 -27.11 11.26
CA PHE A 246 -1.84 -27.00 12.50
C PHE A 246 -2.94 -25.95 12.38
N SER A 247 -3.97 -26.10 13.20
CA SER A 247 -5.07 -25.16 13.41
C SER A 247 -5.57 -25.35 14.84
N LYS A 248 -6.32 -24.38 15.38
CA LYS A 248 -6.67 -24.33 16.82
C LYS A 248 -7.22 -25.63 17.43
N MET A 249 -8.01 -26.41 16.67
CA MET A 249 -8.55 -27.70 17.12
C MET A 249 -8.40 -28.81 16.08
N SER A 250 -7.60 -28.59 15.04
CA SER A 250 -7.48 -29.52 13.93
C SER A 250 -6.08 -29.53 13.34
N MET A 251 -5.74 -30.59 12.62
CA MET A 251 -4.53 -30.61 11.82
C MET A 251 -4.74 -31.33 10.50
N ASN A 252 -3.97 -30.92 9.52
CA ASN A 252 -3.88 -31.54 8.21
C ASN A 252 -2.48 -32.13 8.03
N ILE A 253 -2.41 -33.44 7.80
CA ILE A 253 -1.16 -34.15 7.58
C ILE A 253 -1.08 -34.59 6.13
N SER A 254 -0.03 -34.18 5.45
CA SER A 254 0.24 -34.54 4.06
C SER A 254 1.58 -35.27 4.00
N GLU A 255 1.56 -36.50 3.52
CA GLU A 255 2.78 -37.22 3.17
C GLU A 255 3.35 -36.68 1.85
N LEU A 256 4.65 -36.40 1.84
CA LEU A 256 5.36 -35.94 0.65
C LEU A 256 6.02 -37.14 -0.04
N PRO A 257 5.74 -37.38 -1.34
CA PRO A 257 6.36 -38.47 -2.07
C PRO A 257 7.87 -38.24 -2.20
N ILE A 258 8.65 -39.30 -1.98
CA ILE A 258 10.12 -39.27 -1.90
C ILE A 258 10.80 -39.09 -3.29
N GLY A 259 10.04 -39.07 -4.39
CA GLY A 259 10.57 -39.19 -5.77
C GLY A 259 10.60 -37.94 -6.66
N GLN A 260 10.59 -36.71 -6.12
CA GLN A 260 10.78 -35.49 -6.95
C GLN A 260 12.26 -35.12 -7.21
N SER A 261 13.18 -35.77 -6.50
CA SER A 261 14.64 -35.58 -6.61
C SER A 261 15.29 -36.86 -7.16
N GLU A 262 16.35 -36.74 -7.97
CA GLU A 262 17.09 -37.91 -8.48
C GLU A 262 17.78 -38.72 -7.37
N LEU A 263 18.08 -38.07 -6.23
CA LEU A 263 18.70 -38.65 -5.04
C LEU A 263 17.91 -38.25 -3.78
N TRP A 264 17.82 -39.14 -2.79
CA TRP A 264 17.12 -38.91 -1.52
C TRP A 264 17.74 -39.71 -0.36
N PRO A 265 17.53 -39.30 0.90
CA PRO A 265 18.10 -39.98 2.07
C PRO A 265 17.51 -41.38 2.29
N SER A 266 18.37 -42.28 2.77
CA SER A 266 17.99 -43.62 3.22
C SER A 266 17.17 -43.57 4.52
N ALA A 267 16.35 -44.59 4.72
CA ALA A 267 15.54 -44.80 5.93
C ALA A 267 16.40 -44.87 7.20
N ARG A 268 15.93 -44.22 8.28
CA ARG A 268 16.70 -44.01 9.50
C ARG A 268 15.84 -43.69 10.72
N TRP A 269 16.37 -43.90 11.91
CA TRP A 269 15.83 -43.40 13.19
C TRP A 269 16.96 -42.85 14.07
N GLY A 270 16.58 -42.10 15.11
CA GLY A 270 17.50 -41.52 16.08
C GLY A 270 18.44 -40.47 15.47
N HIS A 271 18.09 -39.93 14.31
CA HIS A 271 18.80 -38.83 13.67
C HIS A 271 18.38 -37.50 14.33
N SER A 272 19.12 -36.43 14.05
CA SER A 272 18.66 -35.08 14.39
C SER A 272 18.45 -34.26 13.13
N SER A 273 17.54 -33.29 13.24
CA SER A 273 17.33 -32.31 12.19
C SER A 273 17.16 -30.92 12.79
N VAL A 274 17.48 -29.91 11.98
CA VAL A 274 17.32 -28.51 12.35
C VAL A 274 16.89 -27.70 11.15
N LEU A 275 16.05 -26.70 11.37
CA LEU A 275 15.63 -25.76 10.34
C LEU A 275 16.72 -24.69 10.15
N ILE A 276 17.10 -24.44 8.91
CA ILE A 276 18.00 -23.35 8.53
C ILE A 276 17.35 -22.50 7.42
N HIS A 277 17.76 -21.25 7.32
CA HIS A 277 17.26 -20.31 6.31
C HIS A 277 18.40 -19.71 5.49
N ASP A 278 18.14 -19.40 4.22
CA ASP A 278 19.08 -18.63 3.38
C ASP A 278 18.91 -17.10 3.53
N GLU A 279 19.69 -16.29 2.80
CA GLU A 279 19.56 -14.82 2.82
C GLU A 279 18.15 -14.32 2.43
N SER A 280 17.42 -15.10 1.63
CA SER A 280 16.05 -14.79 1.19
C SER A 280 14.97 -15.36 2.12
N SER A 281 15.36 -15.89 3.28
CA SER A 281 14.46 -16.56 4.25
C SER A 281 13.78 -17.83 3.70
N GLU A 282 14.39 -18.49 2.71
CA GLU A 282 13.91 -19.77 2.19
C GLU A 282 14.26 -20.89 3.19
N PRO A 283 13.29 -21.75 3.60
CA PRO A 283 13.50 -22.74 4.66
C PRO A 283 14.09 -24.05 4.12
N TYR A 284 15.09 -24.56 4.82
CA TYR A 284 15.74 -25.83 4.56
C TYR A 284 15.78 -26.70 5.82
N LEU A 285 15.56 -28.00 5.66
CA LEU A 285 15.72 -28.98 6.73
C LEU A 285 17.10 -29.64 6.58
N LEU A 286 18.00 -29.40 7.53
CA LEU A 286 19.25 -30.15 7.63
C LEU A 286 19.03 -31.41 8.45
N VAL A 287 19.43 -32.55 7.92
CA VAL A 287 19.35 -33.87 8.56
C VAL A 287 20.75 -34.43 8.71
N VAL A 288 21.14 -34.80 9.93
CA VAL A 288 22.47 -35.35 10.23
C VAL A 288 22.34 -36.72 10.88
N GLY A 289 23.05 -37.70 10.32
CA GLY A 289 23.21 -39.04 10.88
C GLY A 289 21.92 -39.82 11.09
N GLY A 290 21.88 -40.56 12.20
CA GLY A 290 20.88 -41.59 12.49
C GLY A 290 21.44 -43.00 12.34
N TYR A 291 20.61 -44.01 12.57
CA TYR A 291 20.92 -45.40 12.28
C TYR A 291 19.91 -45.95 11.26
N PRO A 292 20.34 -46.74 10.25
CA PRO A 292 21.71 -47.18 9.96
C PRO A 292 22.56 -46.19 9.13
N SER A 293 21.99 -45.05 8.73
CA SER A 293 22.63 -44.05 7.85
C SER A 293 23.83 -43.33 8.47
N LYS A 294 24.76 -42.84 7.65
CA LYS A 294 25.96 -42.09 8.11
C LYS A 294 26.27 -40.89 7.21
N ASP A 295 25.22 -40.20 6.82
CA ASP A 295 25.22 -39.15 5.81
C ASP A 295 24.68 -37.83 6.40
N CYS A 296 24.78 -36.77 5.61
CA CYS A 296 24.26 -35.45 5.92
C CYS A 296 23.47 -34.95 4.72
N TRP A 297 22.23 -34.54 4.94
CA TRP A 297 21.32 -34.15 3.87
C TRP A 297 20.69 -32.79 4.14
N LEU A 298 20.51 -32.02 3.08
CA LEU A 298 19.80 -30.75 3.12
C LEU A 298 18.58 -30.83 2.21
N PHE A 299 17.40 -30.59 2.77
CA PHE A 299 16.15 -30.57 2.02
C PHE A 299 15.67 -29.14 1.83
N ASN A 300 15.54 -28.69 0.59
CA ASN A 300 14.83 -27.45 0.30
C ASN A 300 13.32 -27.73 0.37
N ILE A 301 12.65 -27.16 1.38
CA ILE A 301 11.24 -27.45 1.67
C ILE A 301 10.32 -26.93 0.55
N ASN A 302 10.63 -25.78 -0.03
CA ASN A 302 9.81 -25.13 -1.06
C ASN A 302 9.94 -25.84 -2.41
N LYS A 303 11.17 -26.16 -2.81
CA LYS A 303 11.49 -26.83 -4.09
C LYS A 303 11.30 -28.35 -4.02
N ARG A 304 11.24 -28.91 -2.80
CA ARG A 304 11.13 -30.35 -2.53
C ARG A 304 12.29 -31.16 -3.12
N VAL A 305 13.49 -30.61 -3.05
CA VAL A 305 14.71 -31.22 -3.58
C VAL A 305 15.67 -31.51 -2.43
N TRP A 306 16.28 -32.68 -2.47
CA TRP A 306 17.33 -33.10 -1.55
C TRP A 306 18.70 -32.84 -2.14
N GLN A 307 19.62 -32.38 -1.29
CA GLN A 307 21.03 -32.22 -1.61
C GLN A 307 21.85 -32.99 -0.58
N GLU A 308 22.68 -33.92 -1.03
CA GLU A 308 23.62 -34.61 -0.14
C GLU A 308 24.84 -33.72 0.15
N LEU A 309 25.22 -33.63 1.42
CA LEU A 309 26.31 -32.80 1.94
C LEU A 309 27.41 -33.63 2.64
N THR A 310 27.35 -34.96 2.57
CA THR A 310 28.17 -35.89 3.36
C THR A 310 29.69 -35.74 3.16
N CYS A 311 30.14 -35.29 1.98
CA CYS A 311 31.56 -35.38 1.59
C CYS A 311 32.54 -34.53 2.41
N THR A 312 32.08 -33.53 3.15
CA THR A 312 32.95 -32.65 3.97
C THR A 312 32.78 -32.84 5.48
N VAL A 313 31.78 -33.63 5.91
CA VAL A 313 31.50 -33.86 7.34
C VAL A 313 32.09 -35.20 7.78
N PRO A 314 32.93 -35.23 8.84
CA PRO A 314 33.52 -36.48 9.30
C PRO A 314 32.49 -37.52 9.71
N VAL A 315 32.78 -38.81 9.47
CA VAL A 315 31.94 -39.95 9.94
C VAL A 315 31.84 -40.02 11.48
N THR A 316 32.71 -39.31 12.20
CA THR A 316 32.59 -39.13 13.66
C THR A 316 31.41 -38.25 14.07
N VAL A 317 30.87 -37.46 13.15
CA VAL A 317 29.69 -36.60 13.29
C VAL A 317 28.50 -37.33 12.66
N THR A 318 28.55 -37.60 11.34
CA THR A 318 27.42 -38.22 10.62
C THR A 318 27.10 -39.64 11.07
N GLY A 319 28.01 -40.34 11.74
CA GLY A 319 27.77 -41.70 12.25
C GLY A 319 27.05 -41.79 13.59
N ARG A 320 26.55 -40.66 14.12
CA ARG A 320 25.89 -40.60 15.42
C ARG A 320 24.38 -40.82 15.33
N TYR A 321 23.80 -41.37 16.38
CA TYR A 321 22.35 -41.42 16.62
C TYR A 321 22.05 -41.07 18.09
N TYR A 322 20.82 -40.63 18.40
CA TYR A 322 20.42 -40.05 19.68
C TYR A 322 21.31 -38.88 20.14
N HIS A 323 21.94 -38.19 19.18
CA HIS A 323 22.57 -36.89 19.37
C HIS A 323 21.51 -35.79 19.27
N SER A 324 21.90 -34.53 19.49
CA SER A 324 21.03 -33.38 19.27
C SER A 324 21.74 -32.29 18.47
N LEU A 325 20.97 -31.51 17.70
CA LEU A 325 21.45 -30.39 16.90
C LEU A 325 20.81 -29.09 17.36
N ALA A 326 21.58 -28.00 17.34
CA ALA A 326 21.07 -26.65 17.43
C ALA A 326 21.72 -25.75 16.38
N ALA A 327 20.91 -24.96 15.68
CA ALA A 327 21.40 -24.01 14.69
C ALA A 327 21.39 -22.59 15.25
N TRP A 328 22.43 -21.83 14.91
CA TRP A 328 22.42 -20.39 15.07
C TRP A 328 23.18 -19.72 13.92
N SER A 329 22.82 -18.49 13.61
CA SER A 329 23.46 -17.73 12.54
C SER A 329 23.98 -16.42 13.10
N VAL A 330 25.18 -16.07 12.65
CA VAL A 330 25.82 -14.77 12.95
C VAL A 330 25.57 -13.81 11.78
N THR A 331 25.48 -14.38 10.59
CA THR A 331 25.23 -13.70 9.32
C THR A 331 24.10 -14.45 8.60
N PRO A 332 23.36 -13.78 7.70
CA PRO A 332 22.33 -14.44 6.89
C PRO A 332 22.87 -15.53 5.94
N VAL A 333 24.19 -15.57 5.70
CA VAL A 333 24.86 -16.53 4.79
C VAL A 333 25.57 -17.67 5.50
N ASN A 334 25.90 -17.53 6.78
CA ASN A 334 26.61 -18.54 7.56
C ASN A 334 25.74 -19.04 8.72
N VAL A 335 25.33 -20.29 8.61
CA VAL A 335 24.60 -21.01 9.66
C VAL A 335 25.55 -21.98 10.34
N TRP A 336 25.62 -21.89 11.67
CA TRP A 336 26.43 -22.74 12.52
C TRP A 336 25.53 -23.74 13.20
N VAL A 337 25.78 -25.01 12.95
CA VAL A 337 25.05 -26.12 13.56
C VAL A 337 25.96 -26.81 14.56
N ILE A 338 25.52 -26.82 15.81
CA ILE A 338 26.22 -27.42 16.94
C ILE A 338 25.57 -28.79 17.17
N GLU A 339 26.36 -29.84 17.00
CA GLU A 339 25.98 -31.20 17.32
C GLU A 339 26.61 -31.61 18.65
N HIS A 340 25.81 -32.14 19.56
CA HIS A 340 26.31 -32.65 20.83
C HIS A 340 25.79 -34.05 21.17
N GLY A 341 26.66 -34.82 21.82
CA GLY A 341 26.35 -36.14 22.36
C GLY A 341 26.06 -37.21 21.32
N GLY A 342 25.30 -38.22 21.74
CA GLY A 342 24.84 -39.35 20.94
C GLY A 342 25.69 -40.61 21.09
N PHE A 343 25.23 -41.67 20.44
CA PHE A 343 25.92 -42.95 20.34
C PHE A 343 26.58 -43.11 18.98
N LYS A 344 27.68 -43.84 18.96
CA LYS A 344 28.26 -44.49 17.78
C LYS A 344 28.27 -45.99 18.06
N LYS A 345 28.52 -46.87 17.07
CA LYS A 345 28.80 -48.30 17.36
C LYS A 345 29.97 -48.35 18.37
N GLY A 346 29.68 -48.58 19.66
CA GLY A 346 30.63 -48.42 20.77
C GLY A 346 30.14 -47.46 21.87
N PRO A 347 31.04 -46.73 22.57
CA PRO A 347 30.69 -45.89 23.72
C PRO A 347 29.90 -44.62 23.35
N ILE A 348 29.29 -43.99 24.36
CA ILE A 348 28.67 -42.65 24.27
C ILE A 348 29.75 -41.64 23.88
N VAL A 349 29.40 -40.65 23.05
CA VAL A 349 30.33 -39.64 22.55
C VAL A 349 30.20 -38.34 23.35
N ASN A 350 31.29 -37.81 23.91
CA ASN A 350 31.32 -36.48 24.56
C ASN A 350 31.57 -35.31 23.60
N THR A 351 32.03 -35.57 22.38
CA THR A 351 32.58 -34.50 21.54
C THR A 351 31.48 -33.61 20.95
N THR A 352 31.55 -32.31 21.22
CA THR A 352 30.76 -31.30 20.50
C THR A 352 31.38 -31.06 19.13
N ALA A 353 30.57 -31.19 18.08
CA ALA A 353 30.96 -30.92 16.70
C ALA A 353 30.28 -29.64 16.21
N ILE A 354 30.99 -28.86 15.41
CA ILE A 354 30.48 -27.63 14.83
C ILE A 354 30.55 -27.74 13.32
N ILE A 355 29.40 -27.58 12.69
CA ILE A 355 29.21 -27.62 11.25
C ILE A 355 28.89 -26.19 10.81
N GLU A 356 29.71 -25.61 9.95
CA GLU A 356 29.42 -24.33 9.30
C GLU A 356 28.81 -24.61 7.93
N LEU A 357 27.58 -24.15 7.73
CA LEU A 357 26.94 -24.08 6.43
C LEU A 357 27.07 -22.67 5.88
N THR A 358 27.58 -22.55 4.66
CA THR A 358 27.70 -21.28 3.94
C THR A 358 26.90 -21.34 2.65
N CYS A 359 25.96 -20.42 2.49
CA CYS A 359 25.20 -20.24 1.27
C CYS A 359 25.90 -19.22 0.36
N THR A 360 26.18 -19.59 -0.88
CA THR A 360 26.71 -18.67 -1.89
C THR A 360 25.61 -17.73 -2.42
N GLN A 361 26.00 -16.70 -3.18
CA GLN A 361 25.07 -15.82 -3.89
C GLN A 361 24.21 -16.57 -4.94
N THR A 362 24.69 -17.72 -5.42
CA THR A 362 23.96 -18.59 -6.37
C THR A 362 22.99 -19.56 -5.68
N LYS A 363 22.77 -19.42 -4.36
CA LYS A 363 21.95 -20.32 -3.53
C LYS A 363 22.48 -21.76 -3.45
N GLU A 364 23.80 -21.93 -3.61
CA GLU A 364 24.45 -23.22 -3.41
C GLU A 364 24.98 -23.30 -1.98
N TRP A 365 24.57 -24.36 -1.28
CA TRP A 365 25.04 -24.63 0.07
C TRP A 365 26.36 -25.40 0.04
N SER A 366 27.31 -24.89 0.80
CA SER A 366 28.57 -25.55 1.13
C SER A 366 28.60 -25.81 2.63
N ILE A 367 29.29 -26.87 3.02
CA ILE A 367 29.37 -27.32 4.41
C ILE A 367 30.84 -27.53 4.77
N SER A 368 31.25 -27.03 5.93
CA SER A 368 32.59 -27.18 6.48
C SER A 368 32.51 -27.66 7.93
N PHE A 369 33.48 -28.48 8.33
CA PHE A 369 33.61 -28.94 9.71
C PHE A 369 34.61 -28.08 10.46
N ILE A 370 34.22 -27.62 11.65
CA ILE A 370 35.03 -26.76 12.50
C ILE A 370 35.18 -27.43 13.87
N THR A 371 36.41 -27.53 14.36
CA THR A 371 36.66 -28.01 15.71
C THR A 371 36.23 -26.96 16.74
N LEU A 372 35.82 -27.40 17.93
CA LEU A 372 35.43 -26.49 19.00
C LEU A 372 36.56 -25.49 19.35
N SER A 373 37.83 -25.90 19.26
CA SER A 373 38.99 -25.02 19.47
C SER A 373 39.07 -23.87 18.47
N ASN A 374 38.70 -24.10 17.22
CA ASN A 374 38.84 -23.13 16.13
C ASN A 374 37.57 -22.28 15.95
N TYR A 375 36.49 -22.67 16.63
CA TYR A 375 35.19 -22.02 16.53
C TYR A 375 35.26 -20.52 16.81
N GLN A 376 35.94 -20.12 17.89
CA GLN A 376 36.03 -18.70 18.28
C GLN A 376 36.80 -17.85 17.27
N GLU A 377 37.87 -18.39 16.68
CA GLU A 377 38.63 -17.68 15.65
C GLU A 377 37.83 -17.53 14.38
N LYS A 378 37.18 -18.61 13.91
CA LYS A 378 36.31 -18.59 12.74
C LYS A 378 35.10 -17.67 12.93
N LEU A 379 34.52 -17.65 14.13
CA LEU A 379 33.43 -16.74 14.48
C LEU A 379 33.84 -15.26 14.35
N LYS A 380 35.03 -14.90 14.84
CA LYS A 380 35.59 -13.54 14.71
C LYS A 380 35.88 -13.18 13.25
N GLU A 381 36.43 -14.12 12.48
CA GLU A 381 36.70 -13.97 11.05
C GLU A 381 35.41 -13.65 10.27
N ARG A 382 34.37 -14.47 10.41
CA ARG A 382 33.08 -14.24 9.72
C ARG A 382 32.39 -12.94 10.11
N ARG A 383 32.49 -12.55 11.39
CA ARG A 383 31.94 -11.27 11.85
C ARG A 383 32.64 -10.09 11.18
N ARG A 384 33.97 -10.14 11.06
CA ARG A 384 34.74 -9.10 10.37
C ARG A 384 34.38 -9.04 8.88
N GLU A 385 34.35 -10.18 8.20
CA GLU A 385 33.94 -10.28 6.78
C GLU A 385 32.54 -9.67 6.56
N TRP A 386 31.60 -9.95 7.47
CA TRP A 386 30.25 -9.40 7.40
C TRP A 386 30.20 -7.89 7.61
N GLU A 387 30.93 -7.34 8.58
CA GLU A 387 30.98 -5.89 8.79
C GLU A 387 31.63 -5.16 7.60
N GLU A 388 32.68 -5.74 7.01
CA GLU A 388 33.28 -5.24 5.77
C GLU A 388 32.28 -5.27 4.60
N LEU A 389 31.55 -6.38 4.42
CA LEU A 389 30.54 -6.53 3.39
C LEU A 389 29.36 -5.57 3.58
N LYS A 390 28.91 -5.37 4.82
CA LYS A 390 27.86 -4.42 5.19
C LYS A 390 28.28 -2.99 4.88
N THR A 391 29.51 -2.61 5.25
CA THR A 391 30.09 -1.30 4.93
C THR A 391 30.20 -1.11 3.41
N ALA A 392 30.66 -2.13 2.67
CA ALA A 392 30.73 -2.09 1.21
C ALA A 392 29.34 -1.96 0.56
N ARG A 393 28.32 -2.68 1.06
CA ARG A 393 26.93 -2.57 0.59
C ARG A 393 26.36 -1.17 0.86
N GLN A 394 26.62 -0.60 2.05
CA GLN A 394 26.23 0.77 2.39
C GLN A 394 26.91 1.80 1.48
N ASN A 395 28.21 1.67 1.25
CA ASN A 395 28.96 2.54 0.34
C ASN A 395 28.46 2.44 -1.11
N ARG A 396 28.15 1.23 -1.60
CA ARG A 396 27.54 1.02 -2.93
C ARG A 396 26.15 1.65 -3.02
N SER A 397 25.33 1.51 -1.98
CA SER A 397 24.01 2.14 -1.90
C SER A 397 24.11 3.67 -1.90
N ALA A 398 25.00 4.24 -1.07
CA ALA A 398 25.27 5.67 -1.04
C ALA A 398 25.76 6.19 -2.39
N ARG A 399 26.71 5.49 -3.03
CA ARG A 399 27.21 5.84 -4.37
C ARG A 399 26.13 5.75 -5.44
N ARG A 400 25.23 4.75 -5.36
CA ARG A 400 24.09 4.62 -6.28
C ARG A 400 23.09 5.76 -6.09
N SER A 401 22.82 6.15 -4.85
CA SER A 401 21.96 7.31 -4.55
C SER A 401 22.58 8.62 -5.07
N GLN A 402 23.89 8.79 -4.92
CA GLN A 402 24.62 9.94 -5.48
C GLN A 402 24.56 9.97 -7.01
N LEU A 403 24.85 8.85 -7.68
CA LEU A 403 24.75 8.72 -9.14
C LEU A 403 23.32 8.99 -9.64
N ASN A 404 22.30 8.54 -8.92
CA ASN A 404 20.90 8.82 -9.26
C ASN A 404 20.58 10.32 -9.13
N TYR A 405 21.15 11.00 -8.13
CA TYR A 405 21.00 12.44 -7.95
C TYR A 405 21.69 13.21 -9.09
N GLU A 406 22.94 12.88 -9.41
CA GLU A 406 23.69 13.47 -10.54
C GLU A 406 22.97 13.23 -11.88
N HIS A 407 22.47 12.01 -12.11
CA HIS A 407 21.71 11.68 -13.31
C HIS A 407 20.40 12.48 -13.40
N LYS A 408 19.72 12.71 -12.27
CA LYS A 408 18.52 13.56 -12.21
C LYS A 408 18.86 15.01 -12.56
N GLU A 409 19.94 15.58 -12.03
CA GLU A 409 20.37 16.94 -12.37
C GLU A 409 20.70 17.08 -13.86
N ILE A 410 21.36 16.08 -14.46
CA ILE A 410 21.64 16.07 -15.90
C ILE A 410 20.35 16.02 -16.71
N LEU A 411 19.39 15.16 -16.33
CA LEU A 411 18.08 15.06 -16.98
C LEU A 411 17.27 16.35 -16.88
N ASP A 412 17.24 16.97 -15.71
CA ASP A 412 16.52 18.23 -15.50
C ASP A 412 17.19 19.38 -16.28
N SER A 413 18.52 19.42 -16.34
CA SER A 413 19.28 20.34 -17.19
C SER A 413 18.97 20.14 -18.69
N TRP A 414 18.88 18.89 -19.15
CA TRP A 414 18.50 18.56 -20.52
C TRP A 414 17.08 19.02 -20.86
N LYS A 415 16.11 18.77 -19.97
CA LYS A 415 14.72 19.24 -20.15
C LYS A 415 14.62 20.76 -20.22
N ILE A 416 15.38 21.47 -19.39
CA ILE A 416 15.44 22.94 -19.43
C ILE A 416 16.00 23.41 -20.78
N LYS A 417 17.11 22.81 -21.25
CA LYS A 417 17.70 23.15 -22.56
C LYS A 417 16.75 22.88 -23.72
N GLU A 418 16.06 21.75 -23.71
CA GLU A 418 15.06 21.38 -24.72
C GLU A 418 13.89 22.37 -24.73
N HIS A 419 13.38 22.72 -23.55
CA HIS A 419 12.30 23.70 -23.43
C HIS A 419 12.71 25.09 -23.93
N VAL A 420 13.93 25.53 -23.60
CA VAL A 420 14.49 26.80 -24.11
C VAL A 420 14.66 26.76 -25.63
N GLN A 421 15.16 25.65 -26.20
CA GLN A 421 15.28 25.50 -27.66
C GLN A 421 13.92 25.53 -28.35
N LEU A 422 12.92 24.82 -27.83
CA LEU A 422 11.57 24.81 -28.39
C LEU A 422 10.94 26.21 -28.35
N LYS A 423 11.10 26.92 -27.23
CA LYS A 423 10.61 28.29 -27.09
C LYS A 423 11.28 29.23 -28.09
N LEU A 424 12.62 29.17 -28.21
CA LEU A 424 13.37 29.97 -29.17
C LEU A 424 12.97 29.66 -30.62
N HIS A 425 12.73 28.38 -30.93
CA HIS A 425 12.27 27.96 -32.26
C HIS A 425 10.88 28.52 -32.58
N GLN A 426 9.98 28.53 -31.59
CA GLN A 426 8.64 29.10 -31.74
C GLN A 426 8.69 30.61 -31.93
N GLU A 427 9.47 31.33 -31.12
CA GLU A 427 9.68 32.78 -31.26
C GLU A 427 10.29 33.13 -32.64
N LEU A 428 11.27 32.35 -33.12
CA LEU A 428 11.84 32.50 -34.47
C LEU A 428 10.81 32.27 -35.58
N LYS A 429 9.92 31.30 -35.41
CA LYS A 429 8.86 31.01 -36.37
C LYS A 429 7.84 32.14 -36.43
N GLU A 430 7.42 32.66 -35.28
CA GLU A 430 6.50 33.81 -35.19
C GLU A 430 7.12 35.06 -35.80
N ALA A 431 8.39 35.36 -35.49
CA ALA A 431 9.11 36.48 -36.09
C ALA A 431 9.24 36.37 -37.62
N ARG A 432 9.44 35.15 -38.15
CA ARG A 432 9.47 34.91 -39.60
C ARG A 432 8.12 35.16 -40.27
N ILE A 433 7.02 34.73 -39.64
CA ILE A 433 5.66 34.98 -40.16
C ILE A 433 5.39 36.49 -40.19
N GLN A 434 5.70 37.21 -39.12
CA GLN A 434 5.54 38.67 -39.07
C GLN A 434 6.38 39.38 -40.12
N LEU A 435 7.64 38.96 -40.31
CA LEU A 435 8.49 39.51 -41.37
C LEU A 435 7.86 39.30 -42.75
N GLN A 436 7.35 38.09 -43.02
CA GLN A 436 6.74 37.74 -44.30
C GLN A 436 5.43 38.51 -44.56
N GLU A 437 4.65 38.80 -43.53
CA GLU A 437 3.49 39.68 -43.62
C GLU A 437 3.91 41.13 -43.91
N LYS A 438 4.94 41.64 -43.23
CA LYS A 438 5.47 42.99 -43.49
C LYS A 438 6.08 43.13 -44.88
N GLU A 439 6.71 42.10 -45.41
CA GLU A 439 7.20 42.08 -46.80
C GLU A 439 6.05 42.14 -47.81
N LYS A 440 4.93 41.44 -47.56
CA LYS A 440 3.73 41.52 -48.39
C LYS A 440 3.06 42.88 -48.32
N GLU A 441 2.94 43.46 -47.14
CA GLU A 441 2.44 44.83 -46.96
C GLU A 441 3.32 45.83 -47.72
N LEU A 442 4.64 45.69 -47.62
CA LEU A 442 5.59 46.55 -48.34
C LEU A 442 5.44 46.40 -49.87
N GLN A 443 5.27 45.17 -50.38
CA GLN A 443 5.00 44.93 -51.80
C GLN A 443 3.67 45.57 -52.25
N ALA A 444 2.60 45.43 -51.46
CA ALA A 444 1.31 46.03 -51.77
C ALA A 444 1.41 47.57 -51.82
N VAL A 445 2.09 48.17 -50.85
CA VAL A 445 2.34 49.63 -50.83
C VAL A 445 3.20 50.06 -52.03
N GLN A 446 4.21 49.27 -52.41
CA GLN A 446 5.04 49.56 -53.60
C GLN A 446 4.24 49.47 -54.90
N GLU A 447 3.36 48.47 -55.04
CA GLU A 447 2.46 48.34 -56.19
C GLU A 447 1.46 49.50 -56.25
N GLU A 448 0.89 49.88 -55.11
CA GLU A 448 -0.04 51.01 -55.00
C GLU A 448 0.64 52.33 -55.37
N LEU A 449 1.85 52.59 -54.85
CA LEU A 449 2.68 53.74 -55.23
C LEU A 449 3.02 53.75 -56.73
N SER A 450 3.36 52.59 -57.30
CA SER A 450 3.58 52.44 -58.74
C SER A 450 2.32 52.79 -59.54
N THR A 451 1.16 52.33 -59.08
CA THR A 451 -0.12 52.55 -59.75
C THR A 451 -0.53 54.02 -59.68
N ILE A 452 -0.37 54.65 -58.51
CA ILE A 452 -0.59 56.08 -58.31
C ILE A 452 0.37 56.89 -59.18
N SER A 453 1.66 56.54 -59.21
CA SER A 453 2.65 57.22 -60.05
C SER A 453 2.30 57.12 -61.54
N GLN A 454 1.90 55.95 -62.02
CA GLN A 454 1.44 55.77 -63.41
C GLN A 454 0.14 56.52 -63.70
N ALA A 455 -0.79 56.59 -62.74
CA ALA A 455 -2.03 57.36 -62.87
C ALA A 455 -1.74 58.86 -62.93
N GLN A 456 -0.87 59.37 -62.06
CA GLN A 456 -0.42 60.76 -62.05
C GLN A 456 0.33 61.12 -63.33
N GLU A 457 1.18 60.23 -63.86
CA GLU A 457 1.88 60.44 -65.13
C GLU A 457 0.89 60.46 -66.31
N LYS A 458 -0.08 59.53 -66.35
CA LYS A 458 -1.15 59.53 -67.36
C LYS A 458 -2.01 60.78 -67.25
N GLU A 459 -2.34 61.21 -66.05
CA GLU A 459 -3.12 62.43 -65.81
C GLU A 459 -2.31 63.66 -66.21
N PHE A 460 -1.01 63.73 -65.89
CA PHE A 460 -0.11 64.78 -66.33
C PHE A 460 0.00 64.83 -67.85
N GLN A 461 0.21 63.70 -68.53
CA GLN A 461 0.25 63.63 -69.99
C GLN A 461 -1.09 63.95 -70.64
N LYS A 462 -2.21 63.57 -70.00
CA LYS A 462 -3.55 63.95 -70.44
C LYS A 462 -3.72 65.46 -70.30
N ARG A 463 -3.35 66.04 -69.16
CA ARG A 463 -3.42 67.48 -68.90
C ARG A 463 -2.49 68.27 -69.81
N GLU A 464 -1.32 67.75 -70.14
CA GLU A 464 -0.41 68.34 -71.11
C GLU A 464 -1.00 68.28 -72.53
N ARG A 465 -1.64 67.17 -72.91
CA ARG A 465 -2.38 67.07 -74.18
C ARG A 465 -3.58 68.00 -74.22
N ASP A 466 -4.35 68.07 -73.14
CA ASP A 466 -5.53 68.92 -73.00
C ASP A 466 -5.10 70.39 -73.04
N ILE A 467 -4.01 70.78 -72.35
CA ILE A 467 -3.42 72.13 -72.42
C ILE A 467 -2.86 72.42 -73.82
N ARG A 468 -2.24 71.46 -74.52
CA ARG A 468 -1.77 71.66 -75.90
C ARG A 468 -2.92 71.78 -76.89
N LEU A 469 -4.00 71.01 -76.69
CA LEU A 469 -5.23 71.09 -77.48
C LEU A 469 -5.94 72.40 -77.19
N GLU A 470 -6.11 72.79 -75.93
CA GLU A 470 -6.62 74.10 -75.53
C GLU A 470 -5.73 75.21 -76.06
N PHE A 471 -4.41 75.08 -76.06
CA PHE A 471 -3.52 76.11 -76.61
C PHE A 471 -3.68 76.22 -78.13
N ALA A 472 -3.74 75.10 -78.86
CA ALA A 472 -3.99 75.09 -80.30
C ALA A 472 -5.39 75.60 -80.65
N GLU A 473 -6.40 75.26 -79.85
CA GLU A 473 -7.79 75.70 -79.99
C GLU A 473 -7.94 77.16 -79.59
N THR A 474 -7.21 77.63 -78.57
CA THR A 474 -7.10 79.05 -78.19
C THR A 474 -6.35 79.82 -79.25
N GLU A 475 -5.32 79.26 -79.90
CA GLU A 475 -4.58 79.92 -80.98
C GLU A 475 -5.44 80.03 -82.24
N LEU A 476 -6.21 78.99 -82.56
CA LEU A 476 -7.22 78.99 -83.62
C LEU A 476 -8.38 79.95 -83.28
N GLN A 477 -8.83 79.96 -82.02
CA GLN A 477 -9.82 80.92 -81.51
C GLN A 477 -9.26 82.34 -81.49
N LEU A 478 -7.96 82.57 -81.27
CA LEU A 478 -7.35 83.90 -81.27
C LEU A 478 -7.13 84.39 -82.71
N GLN A 479 -6.89 83.48 -83.66
CA GLN A 479 -6.98 83.78 -85.10
C GLN A 479 -8.43 84.09 -85.52
N THR A 480 -9.39 83.29 -85.06
CA THR A 480 -10.81 83.49 -85.35
C THR A 480 -11.36 84.74 -84.68
N ILE A 481 -10.97 85.04 -83.44
CA ILE A 481 -11.27 86.26 -82.68
C ILE A 481 -10.54 87.45 -83.29
N LYS A 482 -9.36 87.32 -83.89
CA LYS A 482 -8.77 88.44 -84.67
C LYS A 482 -9.61 88.80 -85.89
N VAL A 483 -10.20 87.81 -86.56
CA VAL A 483 -11.14 88.01 -87.67
C VAL A 483 -12.49 88.54 -87.16
N GLN A 484 -13.05 87.92 -86.12
CA GLN A 484 -14.31 88.32 -85.49
C GLN A 484 -14.19 89.64 -84.72
N LEU A 485 -13.03 90.07 -84.21
CA LEU A 485 -12.85 91.40 -83.58
C LEU A 485 -12.86 92.50 -84.66
N SER A 486 -12.46 92.17 -85.89
CA SER A 486 -12.63 93.06 -87.04
C SER A 486 -14.11 93.17 -87.46
N GLU A 487 -14.88 92.09 -87.35
CA GLU A 487 -16.33 92.04 -87.67
C GLU A 487 -17.23 92.51 -86.51
N ALA A 488 -16.87 92.23 -85.27
CA ALA A 488 -17.58 92.59 -84.04
C ALA A 488 -17.32 94.04 -83.64
N LYS A 489 -16.21 94.68 -84.04
CA LYS A 489 -16.14 96.15 -84.06
C LYS A 489 -17.20 96.76 -85.00
N GLN A 490 -17.62 96.01 -86.02
CA GLN A 490 -18.66 96.41 -86.97
C GLN A 490 -20.07 96.08 -86.43
N GLN A 491 -20.24 94.97 -85.69
CA GLN A 491 -21.54 94.50 -85.15
C GLN A 491 -21.85 94.91 -83.70
N ALA A 492 -20.88 95.29 -82.86
CA ALA A 492 -21.13 95.78 -81.50
C ALA A 492 -21.94 97.10 -81.47
N ASN A 493 -21.92 97.85 -82.57
CA ASN A 493 -22.84 98.97 -82.79
C ASN A 493 -24.31 98.55 -82.97
N VAL A 494 -24.58 97.27 -83.26
CA VAL A 494 -25.92 96.73 -83.59
C VAL A 494 -26.53 95.95 -82.42
N VAL A 495 -25.74 95.18 -81.66
CA VAL A 495 -26.26 94.24 -80.63
C VAL A 495 -26.61 94.89 -79.28
N GLN A 496 -26.13 96.09 -78.98
CA GLN A 496 -26.54 96.84 -77.77
C GLN A 496 -28.07 97.09 -77.70
N PHE A 497 -28.77 96.95 -78.83
CA PHE A 497 -30.21 97.13 -78.94
C PHE A 497 -31.05 95.91 -78.53
N GLN A 498 -30.50 94.69 -78.47
CA GLN A 498 -31.30 93.45 -78.36
C GLN A 498 -31.24 92.74 -77.00
N LEU A 499 -30.34 93.15 -76.09
CA LEU A 499 -30.09 92.44 -74.82
C LEU A 499 -31.21 92.56 -73.77
N GLN A 500 -32.24 93.38 -73.99
CA GLN A 500 -33.36 93.55 -73.05
C GLN A 500 -34.40 92.41 -73.10
N GLU A 501 -34.39 91.53 -74.10
CA GLU A 501 -35.46 90.52 -74.27
C GLU A 501 -35.24 89.20 -73.50
N LYS A 502 -33.99 88.82 -73.20
CA LYS A 502 -33.68 87.45 -72.77
C LYS A 502 -33.87 87.16 -71.28
N GLU A 503 -34.03 88.18 -70.44
CA GLU A 503 -34.24 88.00 -69.00
C GLU A 503 -35.57 87.31 -68.64
N LYS A 504 -36.49 87.16 -69.60
CA LYS A 504 -37.78 86.46 -69.43
C LYS A 504 -37.69 84.93 -69.37
N GLU A 505 -36.62 84.32 -69.87
CA GLU A 505 -36.51 82.85 -69.94
C GLU A 505 -36.09 82.21 -68.60
N LEU A 506 -35.72 83.03 -67.62
CA LEU A 506 -35.36 82.64 -66.24
C LEU A 506 -36.53 82.01 -65.45
N SER A 507 -37.77 82.05 -65.95
CA SER A 507 -38.97 81.62 -65.20
C SER A 507 -39.32 80.13 -65.33
N THR A 508 -38.74 79.37 -66.27
CA THR A 508 -39.28 78.04 -66.64
C THR A 508 -38.53 76.85 -66.04
N ALA A 509 -37.29 77.01 -65.56
CA ALA A 509 -36.47 75.89 -65.09
C ALA A 509 -36.76 75.46 -63.63
N GLN A 510 -37.44 76.28 -62.82
CA GLN A 510 -37.71 76.00 -61.40
C GLN A 510 -38.73 74.87 -61.16
N LEU A 511 -39.38 74.34 -62.19
CA LEU A 511 -40.44 73.32 -62.09
C LEU A 511 -39.93 71.87 -62.13
N GLN A 512 -38.69 71.61 -62.58
CA GLN A 512 -38.15 70.24 -62.75
C GLN A 512 -37.52 69.65 -61.48
N LEU A 513 -37.45 70.41 -60.39
CA LEU A 513 -36.81 70.03 -59.13
C LEU A 513 -37.65 69.04 -58.27
N SER A 514 -38.93 68.82 -58.59
CA SER A 514 -39.82 67.95 -57.80
C SER A 514 -39.70 66.45 -58.12
N GLU A 515 -39.03 66.05 -59.21
CA GLU A 515 -39.02 64.65 -59.67
C GLU A 515 -37.89 63.80 -59.06
N ALA A 516 -36.80 64.40 -58.54
CA ALA A 516 -35.65 63.65 -58.03
C ALA A 516 -35.81 63.10 -56.59
N ILE A 517 -36.90 63.42 -55.88
CA ILE A 517 -37.10 63.06 -54.47
C ILE A 517 -37.67 61.63 -54.30
N GLU A 518 -38.24 61.02 -55.35
CA GLU A 518 -38.84 59.67 -55.28
C GLU A 518 -37.83 58.50 -55.35
N GLU A 519 -36.65 58.68 -55.96
CA GLU A 519 -35.64 57.60 -56.10
C GLU A 519 -34.93 57.24 -54.79
N LEU A 520 -34.85 58.16 -53.82
CA LEU A 520 -34.13 57.95 -52.56
C LEU A 520 -34.84 57.02 -51.55
N ASN A 521 -36.12 56.68 -51.77
CA ASN A 521 -36.89 55.79 -50.89
C ASN A 521 -36.73 54.28 -51.22
N GLY A 522 -36.01 53.92 -52.29
CA GLY A 522 -35.78 52.53 -52.72
C GLY A 522 -34.65 51.80 -51.99
N LEU A 523 -33.51 52.45 -51.74
CA LEU A 523 -32.29 51.80 -51.23
C LEU A 523 -32.26 51.57 -49.72
N ARG A 524 -33.19 52.16 -48.96
CA ARG A 524 -33.24 52.04 -47.49
C ARG A 524 -33.74 50.67 -47.01
N ARG A 525 -34.40 49.88 -47.88
CA ARG A 525 -34.97 48.55 -47.55
C ARG A 525 -33.98 47.38 -47.68
N GLU A 526 -32.85 47.54 -48.36
CA GLU A 526 -31.88 46.43 -48.58
C GLU A 526 -30.80 46.29 -47.49
N LEU A 527 -30.67 47.28 -46.60
CA LEU A 527 -29.60 47.30 -45.59
C LEU A 527 -29.96 46.54 -44.29
N GLU A 528 -31.25 46.45 -43.93
CA GLU A 528 -31.70 45.84 -42.66
C GLU A 528 -31.72 44.30 -42.67
N GLU A 529 -31.69 43.65 -43.83
CA GLU A 529 -31.83 42.19 -43.94
C GLU A 529 -30.48 41.44 -43.85
N LYS A 530 -29.36 42.13 -44.11
CA LYS A 530 -28.01 41.50 -44.08
C LYS A 530 -27.40 41.37 -42.69
N GLU A 531 -27.76 42.22 -41.74
CA GLU A 531 -27.13 42.23 -40.40
C GLU A 531 -27.68 41.18 -39.41
N ASN A 532 -28.86 40.58 -39.69
CA ASN A 532 -29.44 39.53 -38.84
C ASN A 532 -28.87 38.13 -39.13
N ILE A 533 -28.40 37.85 -40.35
CA ILE A 533 -27.98 36.50 -40.78
C ILE A 533 -26.62 36.08 -40.19
N GLU A 534 -25.78 37.05 -39.82
CA GLU A 534 -24.41 36.78 -39.38
C GLU A 534 -24.31 36.44 -37.89
N ARG A 535 -25.20 37.01 -37.04
CA ARG A 535 -25.26 36.72 -35.60
C ARG A 535 -25.85 35.33 -35.27
N GLU A 536 -26.63 34.73 -36.17
CA GLU A 536 -27.32 33.46 -35.94
C GLU A 536 -26.45 32.23 -36.25
N LYS A 537 -25.45 32.37 -37.14
CA LYS A 537 -24.57 31.27 -37.56
C LYS A 537 -23.49 30.90 -36.55
N GLU A 538 -23.19 31.79 -35.59
CA GLU A 538 -22.17 31.56 -34.56
C GLU A 538 -22.74 30.94 -33.28
N LYS A 539 -24.06 31.09 -33.04
CA LYS A 539 -24.81 30.41 -31.96
C LYS A 539 -25.05 28.91 -32.24
N GLN A 540 -25.30 28.52 -33.49
CA GLN A 540 -25.71 27.15 -33.83
C GLN A 540 -24.60 26.08 -33.74
N ARG A 541 -23.31 26.44 -33.80
CA ARG A 541 -22.21 25.44 -33.78
C ARG A 541 -21.80 24.93 -32.38
N LYS A 542 -22.36 25.49 -31.31
CA LYS A 542 -22.02 25.13 -29.91
C LYS A 542 -23.16 24.47 -29.12
N GLU A 543 -24.34 24.25 -29.72
CA GLU A 543 -25.51 23.74 -29.00
C GLU A 543 -25.80 22.24 -29.15
N GLU A 544 -25.16 21.51 -30.08
CA GLU A 544 -25.54 20.12 -30.37
C GLU A 544 -24.80 19.00 -29.58
N ASP A 545 -23.78 19.32 -28.76
CA ASP A 545 -22.94 18.28 -28.09
C ASP A 545 -23.08 18.21 -26.55
N SER A 546 -24.11 18.83 -25.96
CA SER A 546 -24.36 18.75 -24.51
C SER A 546 -25.13 17.49 -24.11
N PHE A 547 -24.47 16.33 -24.09
CA PHE A 547 -25.05 15.02 -23.73
C PHE A 547 -25.64 14.90 -22.31
N TRP A 548 -25.52 15.92 -21.46
CA TRP A 548 -26.04 15.93 -20.09
C TRP A 548 -27.42 16.58 -19.93
N PHE A 549 -27.94 17.22 -20.99
CA PHE A 549 -29.23 17.89 -20.94
C PHE A 549 -30.39 16.89 -20.86
N VAL A 550 -31.30 17.10 -19.91
CA VAL A 550 -32.53 16.31 -19.76
C VAL A 550 -33.74 17.20 -19.96
N ARG A 551 -34.79 16.65 -20.60
CA ARG A 551 -36.04 17.39 -20.82
C ARG A 551 -36.87 17.37 -19.55
N LYS A 552 -37.41 18.52 -19.16
CA LYS A 552 -38.21 18.67 -17.92
C LYS A 552 -39.41 17.72 -17.85
N LYS A 553 -40.04 17.43 -19.01
CA LYS A 553 -41.17 16.47 -19.12
C LYS A 553 -40.83 15.03 -18.73
N ASP A 554 -39.55 14.65 -18.78
CA ASP A 554 -39.08 13.31 -18.45
C ASP A 554 -38.83 13.14 -16.92
N ILE A 555 -39.05 14.22 -16.14
CA ILE A 555 -38.86 14.28 -14.68
C ILE A 555 -40.22 14.35 -13.99
N ILE A 556 -40.56 13.34 -13.20
CA ILE A 556 -41.79 13.31 -12.40
C ILE A 556 -41.42 13.60 -10.95
N MET A 557 -41.71 14.82 -10.49
CA MET A 557 -41.44 15.24 -9.12
C MET A 557 -42.42 14.58 -8.15
N THR A 558 -41.92 14.09 -7.01
CA THR A 558 -42.77 13.60 -5.91
C THR A 558 -42.98 14.68 -4.85
N GLU A 559 -43.93 14.47 -3.94
CA GLU A 559 -44.16 15.36 -2.79
C GLU A 559 -43.08 15.24 -1.70
N LYS A 560 -42.22 14.21 -1.75
CA LYS A 560 -41.20 13.97 -0.72
C LYS A 560 -40.03 14.94 -0.87
N VAL A 561 -39.98 15.92 0.02
CA VAL A 561 -38.86 16.86 0.18
C VAL A 561 -37.76 16.23 1.03
N LEU A 562 -36.52 16.26 0.51
CA LEU A 562 -35.33 15.76 1.21
C LEU A 562 -34.61 16.87 1.97
N GLY A 563 -34.65 18.10 1.47
CA GLY A 563 -34.05 19.26 2.12
C GLY A 563 -34.39 20.57 1.41
N ARG A 564 -34.35 21.67 2.18
CA ARG A 564 -34.48 23.04 1.68
C ARG A 564 -33.18 23.78 2.01
N GLY A 565 -32.54 24.39 1.02
CA GLY A 565 -31.32 25.17 1.19
C GLY A 565 -31.43 26.55 0.56
N GLY A 566 -30.39 27.39 0.71
CA GLY A 566 -30.35 28.73 0.12
C GLY A 566 -30.38 28.74 -1.41
N TRP A 567 -30.01 27.62 -2.04
CA TRP A 567 -29.88 27.44 -3.49
C TRP A 567 -31.13 26.86 -4.15
N GLY A 568 -32.03 26.26 -3.37
CA GLY A 568 -33.11 25.46 -3.93
C GLY A 568 -33.69 24.43 -2.96
N GLU A 569 -34.68 23.71 -3.46
CA GLU A 569 -35.34 22.61 -2.76
C GLU A 569 -34.97 21.28 -3.42
N VAL A 570 -34.54 20.29 -2.62
CA VAL A 570 -34.23 18.94 -3.09
C VAL A 570 -35.42 18.04 -2.82
N ARG A 571 -35.97 17.42 -3.87
CA ARG A 571 -37.07 16.46 -3.80
C ARG A 571 -36.66 15.11 -4.37
N VAL A 572 -37.38 14.06 -3.98
CA VAL A 572 -37.33 12.80 -4.72
C VAL A 572 -38.09 12.98 -6.03
N ALA A 573 -37.51 12.52 -7.12
CA ALA A 573 -38.16 12.47 -8.43
C ALA A 573 -37.99 11.10 -9.07
N LEU A 574 -38.81 10.82 -10.08
CA LEU A 574 -38.66 9.68 -10.96
C LEU A 574 -38.13 10.18 -12.31
N PHE A 575 -37.01 9.62 -12.77
CA PHE A 575 -36.44 9.92 -14.07
C PHE A 575 -36.11 8.61 -14.77
N GLN A 576 -36.71 8.38 -15.95
CA GLN A 576 -36.55 7.14 -16.73
C GLN A 576 -36.75 5.85 -15.91
N GLY A 577 -37.68 5.85 -14.96
CA GLY A 577 -37.98 4.71 -14.09
C GLY A 577 -37.10 4.57 -12.84
N LEU A 578 -36.08 5.42 -12.67
CA LEU A 578 -35.21 5.43 -11.49
C LEU A 578 -35.58 6.54 -10.51
N LYS A 579 -35.52 6.24 -9.21
CA LYS A 579 -35.64 7.25 -8.15
C LYS A 579 -34.34 8.06 -8.07
N VAL A 580 -34.45 9.36 -8.21
CA VAL A 580 -33.34 10.31 -8.22
C VAL A 580 -33.59 11.45 -7.23
N ALA A 581 -32.52 12.15 -6.86
CA ALA A 581 -32.63 13.42 -6.14
C ALA A 581 -32.65 14.57 -7.17
N ALA A 582 -33.71 15.38 -7.12
CA ALA A 582 -33.92 16.53 -7.99
C ALA A 582 -33.80 17.82 -7.17
N LYS A 583 -32.73 18.58 -7.40
CA LYS A 583 -32.49 19.90 -6.78
C LYS A 583 -33.06 20.98 -7.70
N VAL A 584 -34.16 21.60 -7.29
CA VAL A 584 -34.86 22.67 -8.02
C VAL A 584 -34.34 24.01 -7.53
N LEU A 585 -33.68 24.76 -8.40
CA LEU A 585 -33.15 26.09 -8.04
C LEU A 585 -34.28 27.12 -7.90
N HIS A 586 -34.12 28.09 -6.99
CA HIS A 586 -35.10 29.17 -6.78
C HIS A 586 -35.09 30.18 -7.95
N GLU A 587 -36.27 30.72 -8.29
CA GLU A 587 -36.44 31.70 -9.39
C GLU A 587 -35.60 32.97 -9.22
N THR A 588 -35.42 33.42 -7.97
CA THR A 588 -34.64 34.62 -7.61
C THR A 588 -33.14 34.52 -7.94
N ILE A 589 -32.67 33.34 -8.36
CA ILE A 589 -31.26 33.04 -8.66
C ILE A 589 -31.00 33.09 -10.18
N ILE A 590 -32.02 33.25 -11.02
CA ILE A 590 -31.92 33.03 -12.46
C ILE A 590 -31.72 34.36 -13.21
N SER A 591 -30.47 34.64 -13.62
CA SER A 591 -30.10 35.66 -14.61
C SER A 591 -29.42 34.98 -15.81
N GLU A 592 -29.39 35.61 -16.99
CA GLU A 592 -28.66 35.06 -18.16
C GLU A 592 -27.18 34.78 -17.86
N TYR A 593 -26.55 35.65 -17.04
CA TYR A 593 -25.18 35.44 -16.55
C TYR A 593 -25.08 34.17 -15.68
N ASN A 594 -26.05 33.93 -14.81
CA ASN A 594 -26.08 32.76 -13.90
C ASN A 594 -26.33 31.46 -14.65
N LEU A 595 -27.11 31.49 -15.75
CA LEU A 595 -27.34 30.35 -16.63
C LEU A 595 -26.05 29.92 -17.36
N SER A 596 -25.17 30.86 -17.70
CA SER A 596 -23.87 30.56 -18.32
C SER A 596 -22.91 29.86 -17.33
N ILE A 597 -22.88 30.31 -16.07
CA ILE A 597 -22.08 29.70 -14.99
C ILE A 597 -22.66 28.33 -14.63
N PHE A 598 -23.98 28.21 -14.52
CA PHE A 598 -24.68 26.94 -14.32
C PHE A 598 -24.33 25.92 -15.41
N SER A 599 -24.40 26.32 -16.68
CA SER A 599 -24.09 25.42 -17.81
C SER A 599 -22.65 24.93 -17.77
N ARG A 600 -21.69 25.81 -17.45
CA ARG A 600 -20.28 25.46 -17.28
C ARG A 600 -20.05 24.46 -16.15
N GLU A 601 -20.70 24.66 -15.01
CA GLU A 601 -20.57 23.75 -13.86
C GLU A 601 -21.22 22.38 -14.14
N MET A 602 -22.34 22.33 -14.88
CA MET A 602 -22.96 21.06 -15.30
C MET A 602 -22.10 20.30 -16.30
N GLU A 603 -21.39 20.99 -17.20
CA GLU A 603 -20.41 20.36 -18.08
C GLU A 603 -19.25 19.71 -17.32
N ILE A 604 -18.82 20.31 -16.20
CA ILE A 604 -17.78 19.74 -15.33
C ILE A 604 -18.34 18.52 -14.60
N ALA A 605 -19.52 18.65 -13.98
CA ALA A 605 -20.18 17.55 -13.25
C ALA A 605 -20.45 16.33 -14.16
N ALA A 606 -20.81 16.55 -15.43
CA ALA A 606 -21.04 15.50 -16.42
C ALA A 606 -19.78 14.68 -16.77
N LYS A 607 -18.58 15.25 -16.61
CA LYS A 607 -17.30 14.63 -16.98
C LYS A 607 -16.62 13.89 -15.82
N VAL A 608 -17.06 14.13 -14.58
CA VAL A 608 -16.46 13.58 -13.37
C VAL A 608 -17.19 12.33 -12.90
N ARG A 609 -16.45 11.23 -12.70
CA ARG A 609 -17.00 9.94 -12.22
C ARG A 609 -16.06 9.27 -11.22
N HIS A 610 -16.52 9.09 -9.99
CA HIS A 610 -15.77 8.41 -8.93
C HIS A 610 -16.74 7.77 -7.91
N PRO A 611 -16.45 6.59 -7.34
CA PRO A 611 -17.36 5.91 -6.40
C PRO A 611 -17.68 6.72 -5.13
N ASN A 612 -16.78 7.63 -4.72
CA ASN A 612 -16.97 8.51 -3.56
C ASN A 612 -17.43 9.94 -3.92
N LEU A 613 -17.80 10.19 -5.17
CA LEU A 613 -18.46 11.44 -5.59
C LEU A 613 -19.93 11.15 -5.91
N LEU A 614 -20.82 12.07 -5.53
CA LEU A 614 -22.25 11.95 -5.81
C LEU A 614 -22.52 11.98 -7.31
N GLN A 615 -23.01 10.87 -7.88
CA GLN A 615 -23.19 10.73 -9.32
C GLN A 615 -24.22 11.74 -9.87
N PHE A 616 -23.72 12.65 -10.71
CA PHE A 616 -24.54 13.52 -11.55
C PHE A 616 -25.18 12.73 -12.70
N ILE A 617 -26.47 12.97 -12.95
CA ILE A 617 -27.27 12.28 -13.96
C ILE A 617 -27.58 13.21 -15.15
N GLY A 618 -27.95 14.46 -14.86
CA GLY A 618 -28.28 15.44 -15.90
C GLY A 618 -28.91 16.69 -15.30
N ALA A 619 -29.16 17.70 -16.15
CA ALA A 619 -29.86 18.91 -15.72
C ALA A 619 -30.75 19.54 -16.80
N THR A 620 -31.75 20.31 -16.40
CA THR A 620 -32.65 21.02 -17.31
C THR A 620 -32.14 22.43 -17.61
N LYS A 621 -32.23 22.86 -18.87
CA LYS A 621 -31.99 24.25 -19.34
C LYS A 621 -33.28 25.08 -19.46
N GLU A 622 -34.46 24.45 -19.47
CA GLU A 622 -35.75 25.12 -19.67
C GLU A 622 -36.43 25.48 -18.33
N GLY A 623 -36.79 26.75 -18.16
CA GLY A 623 -37.42 27.28 -16.94
C GLY A 623 -36.47 27.23 -15.74
N ASN A 624 -37.01 27.00 -14.54
CA ASN A 624 -36.18 26.87 -13.32
C ASN A 624 -35.27 25.64 -13.43
N PRO A 625 -33.93 25.79 -13.40
CA PRO A 625 -33.03 24.67 -13.59
C PRO A 625 -33.18 23.61 -12.50
N ILE A 626 -33.22 22.34 -12.93
CA ILE A 626 -33.32 21.17 -12.08
C ILE A 626 -32.05 20.34 -12.31
N ILE A 627 -31.33 20.05 -11.23
CA ILE A 627 -30.15 19.18 -11.23
C ILE A 627 -30.60 17.79 -10.74
N LEU A 628 -30.28 16.74 -11.51
CA LEU A 628 -30.55 15.35 -11.16
C LEU A 628 -29.26 14.64 -10.73
N THR A 629 -29.34 13.97 -9.58
CA THR A 629 -28.27 13.14 -9.02
C THR A 629 -28.81 11.82 -8.50
N GLU A 630 -27.92 10.87 -8.23
CA GLU A 630 -28.33 9.67 -7.49
C GLU A 630 -28.94 10.02 -6.12
N LEU A 631 -29.91 9.23 -5.68
CA LEU A 631 -30.59 9.45 -4.42
C LEU A 631 -29.83 8.82 -3.25
N MET A 632 -29.37 9.64 -2.30
CA MET A 632 -28.75 9.20 -1.04
C MET A 632 -29.72 9.32 0.15
N PRO A 633 -29.76 8.35 1.09
CA PRO A 633 -30.72 8.35 2.20
C PRO A 633 -30.58 9.50 3.22
N THR A 634 -29.37 9.92 3.54
CA THR A 634 -29.08 10.89 4.62
C THR A 634 -27.78 11.65 4.35
N SER A 635 -27.46 12.66 5.16
CA SER A 635 -26.18 13.39 5.15
C SER A 635 -25.44 13.18 6.45
N LEU A 636 -24.11 13.31 6.41
CA LEU A 636 -23.26 13.22 7.60
C LEU A 636 -23.69 14.23 8.66
N ARG A 637 -24.07 15.45 8.27
CA ARG A 637 -24.61 16.46 9.18
C ARG A 637 -25.80 15.95 9.98
N LYS A 638 -26.77 15.34 9.32
CA LYS A 638 -27.99 14.84 9.95
C LYS A 638 -27.68 13.67 10.90
N GLU A 639 -26.75 12.80 10.52
CA GLU A 639 -26.30 11.69 11.38
C GLU A 639 -25.52 12.19 12.62
N LEU A 640 -24.73 13.26 12.48
CA LEU A 640 -24.02 13.88 13.62
C LEU A 640 -25.00 14.58 14.59
N GLU A 641 -26.09 15.16 14.09
CA GLU A 641 -27.15 15.79 14.91
C GLU A 641 -28.09 14.76 15.58
N GLY A 642 -28.18 13.54 15.05
CA GLY A 642 -29.09 12.47 15.50
C GLY A 642 -28.78 11.83 16.86
N GLY A 643 -27.70 12.25 17.54
CA GLY A 643 -27.47 11.99 18.98
C GLY A 643 -26.80 10.66 19.36
N GLU A 644 -26.89 9.59 18.57
CA GLU A 644 -26.24 8.30 18.90
C GLU A 644 -24.72 8.31 18.66
N GLY A 645 -24.25 9.24 17.82
CA GLY A 645 -22.84 9.44 17.51
C GLY A 645 -22.23 8.35 16.62
N ILE A 646 -21.34 8.76 15.73
CA ILE A 646 -20.73 7.84 14.77
C ILE A 646 -19.56 7.08 15.45
N PRO A 647 -19.52 5.73 15.37
CA PRO A 647 -18.39 4.97 15.88
C PRO A 647 -17.08 5.31 15.17
N TYR A 648 -15.96 5.21 15.89
CA TYR A 648 -14.64 5.53 15.36
C TYR A 648 -14.27 4.81 14.05
N PRO A 649 -14.53 3.50 13.89
CA PRO A 649 -14.27 2.82 12.62
C PRO A 649 -15.07 3.42 11.45
N THR A 650 -16.29 3.88 11.72
CA THR A 650 -17.13 4.55 10.72
C THR A 650 -16.62 5.95 10.41
N VAL A 651 -16.12 6.70 11.41
CA VAL A 651 -15.44 7.99 11.16
C VAL A 651 -14.25 7.79 10.23
N LEU A 652 -13.42 6.78 10.48
CA LEU A 652 -12.26 6.46 9.64
C LEU A 652 -12.67 6.08 8.21
N SER A 653 -13.69 5.23 8.05
CA SER A 653 -14.24 4.85 6.74
C SER A 653 -14.77 6.05 5.95
N ILE A 654 -15.59 6.90 6.58
CA ILE A 654 -16.15 8.12 5.94
C ILE A 654 -15.02 9.10 5.59
N SER A 655 -14.04 9.25 6.48
CA SER A 655 -12.88 10.13 6.27
C SER A 655 -12.05 9.70 5.07
N LEU A 656 -11.86 8.39 4.88
CA LEU A 656 -11.14 7.83 3.74
C LEU A 656 -11.91 8.04 2.43
N ASP A 657 -13.22 7.75 2.42
CA ASP A 657 -14.08 7.97 1.25
C ASP A 657 -14.03 9.44 0.77
N VAL A 658 -14.15 10.41 1.70
CA VAL A 658 -14.06 11.84 1.37
C VAL A 658 -12.66 12.21 0.88
N ALA A 659 -11.61 11.65 1.49
CA ALA A 659 -10.23 11.92 1.07
C ALA A 659 -9.96 11.43 -0.37
N CYS A 660 -10.44 10.23 -0.72
CA CYS A 660 -10.37 9.68 -2.07
C CYS A 660 -11.12 10.54 -3.08
N ALA A 661 -12.32 11.03 -2.73
CA ALA A 661 -13.11 11.92 -3.58
C ALA A 661 -12.37 13.23 -3.90
N LEU A 662 -11.81 13.89 -2.89
CA LEU A 662 -11.05 15.13 -3.06
C LEU A 662 -9.75 14.90 -3.84
N ASN A 663 -9.02 13.83 -3.55
CA ASN A 663 -7.80 13.48 -4.29
C ASN A 663 -8.10 13.28 -5.78
N TYR A 664 -9.21 12.63 -6.13
CA TYR A 664 -9.65 12.50 -7.52
C TYR A 664 -9.85 13.86 -8.19
N LEU A 665 -10.58 14.79 -7.55
CA LEU A 665 -10.82 16.14 -8.10
C LEU A 665 -9.52 16.94 -8.28
N HIS A 666 -8.59 16.83 -7.32
CA HIS A 666 -7.31 17.53 -7.35
C HIS A 666 -6.36 17.00 -8.42
N LEU A 667 -6.52 15.75 -8.86
CA LEU A 667 -5.73 15.13 -9.93
C LEU A 667 -6.26 15.43 -11.34
N CYS A 668 -7.43 16.05 -11.48
CA CYS A 668 -7.93 16.54 -12.76
C CYS A 668 -6.98 17.59 -13.37
N LYS A 669 -7.05 17.76 -14.70
CA LYS A 669 -6.25 18.76 -15.44
C LYS A 669 -7.17 19.68 -16.24
N PRO A 670 -7.36 20.95 -15.83
CA PRO A 670 -6.84 21.57 -14.59
C PRO A 670 -7.48 20.98 -13.32
N PRO A 671 -6.84 21.13 -12.14
CA PRO A 671 -7.39 20.65 -10.87
C PRO A 671 -8.77 21.25 -10.59
N ILE A 672 -9.70 20.42 -10.13
CA ILE A 672 -11.04 20.86 -9.73
C ILE A 672 -11.02 21.07 -8.21
N LEU A 673 -11.34 22.29 -7.76
CA LEU A 673 -11.44 22.63 -6.35
C LEU A 673 -12.88 22.44 -5.89
N HIS A 674 -13.09 21.75 -4.77
CA HIS A 674 -14.42 21.53 -4.21
C HIS A 674 -14.98 22.83 -3.59
N ARG A 675 -14.17 23.53 -2.79
CA ARG A 675 -14.42 24.82 -2.11
C ARG A 675 -15.54 24.84 -1.06
N ASP A 676 -16.42 23.84 -1.02
CA ASP A 676 -17.48 23.74 0.00
C ASP A 676 -17.52 22.38 0.71
N VAL A 677 -16.36 21.88 1.15
CA VAL A 677 -16.30 20.62 1.92
C VAL A 677 -16.87 20.85 3.31
N SER A 678 -17.99 20.20 3.62
CA SER A 678 -18.68 20.30 4.91
C SER A 678 -19.48 19.03 5.22
N SER A 679 -19.92 18.85 6.46
CA SER A 679 -20.73 17.68 6.84
C SER A 679 -22.10 17.64 6.14
N ALA A 680 -22.61 18.78 5.67
CA ALA A 680 -23.85 18.84 4.90
C ALA A 680 -23.68 18.29 3.47
N ASN A 681 -22.47 18.38 2.92
CA ASN A 681 -22.14 17.96 1.55
C ASN A 681 -21.53 16.55 1.49
N VAL A 682 -21.47 15.82 2.61
CA VAL A 682 -21.12 14.40 2.64
C VAL A 682 -22.40 13.61 2.81
N LEU A 683 -22.80 12.89 1.75
CA LEU A 683 -24.01 12.08 1.72
C LEU A 683 -23.69 10.62 2.03
N LEU A 684 -24.58 9.96 2.77
CA LEU A 684 -24.33 8.64 3.34
C LEU A 684 -25.39 7.62 2.91
N GLN A 685 -24.93 6.43 2.56
CA GLN A 685 -25.77 5.26 2.28
C GLN A 685 -25.35 4.10 3.18
N SER A 686 -26.31 3.55 3.94
CA SER A 686 -26.08 2.37 4.77
C SER A 686 -25.98 1.13 3.89
N MET A 687 -24.94 0.32 4.09
CA MET A 687 -24.65 -0.85 3.25
C MET A 687 -25.15 -2.20 3.82
N GLY A 688 -25.90 -2.19 4.94
CA GLY A 688 -26.63 -3.34 5.49
C GLY A 688 -25.96 -4.72 5.42
N GLY A 689 -25.18 -5.11 6.44
CA GLY A 689 -24.64 -6.46 6.58
C GLY A 689 -23.86 -6.63 7.89
N GLY A 690 -24.12 -7.72 8.63
CA GLY A 690 -23.40 -8.05 9.86
C GLY A 690 -21.93 -8.32 9.57
N TYR A 691 -21.06 -7.82 10.46
CA TYR A 691 -19.60 -7.66 10.34
C TYR A 691 -19.14 -6.39 9.57
N GLY A 692 -19.23 -5.25 10.25
CA GLY A 692 -18.65 -3.96 9.84
C GLY A 692 -19.71 -2.88 9.65
N SER A 693 -19.63 -1.79 10.42
CA SER A 693 -20.56 -0.65 10.38
C SER A 693 -20.42 0.21 9.10
N GLY A 694 -20.61 -0.43 7.94
CA GLY A 694 -20.29 0.11 6.62
C GLY A 694 -21.29 1.16 6.15
N TRP A 695 -20.92 2.42 6.31
CA TRP A 695 -21.48 3.52 5.54
C TRP A 695 -20.64 3.72 4.29
N ARG A 696 -21.30 3.95 3.15
CA ARG A 696 -20.66 4.49 1.96
C ARG A 696 -20.87 5.99 1.95
N ALA A 697 -19.78 6.75 1.96
CA ALA A 697 -19.83 8.20 1.87
C ALA A 697 -19.53 8.68 0.44
N LYS A 698 -20.32 9.66 0.00
CA LYS A 698 -20.14 10.36 -1.27
C LYS A 698 -20.16 11.85 -1.06
N LEU A 699 -19.14 12.53 -1.57
CA LEU A 699 -19.05 13.99 -1.54
C LEU A 699 -19.91 14.60 -2.67
N SER A 700 -20.79 15.52 -2.32
CA SER A 700 -21.74 16.19 -3.22
C SER A 700 -21.39 17.66 -3.43
N ASP A 701 -22.07 18.33 -4.36
CA ASP A 701 -21.91 19.77 -4.66
C ASP A 701 -20.49 20.17 -5.13
N TYR A 702 -19.70 19.20 -5.60
CA TYR A 702 -18.46 19.43 -6.33
C TYR A 702 -18.80 20.11 -7.67
N GLY A 703 -18.38 21.36 -7.84
CA GLY A 703 -18.79 22.20 -8.99
C GLY A 703 -19.97 23.13 -8.72
N SER A 704 -20.36 23.41 -7.47
CA SER A 704 -21.35 24.47 -7.18
C SER A 704 -20.74 25.77 -6.61
N ALA A 705 -19.42 25.81 -6.44
CA ALA A 705 -18.76 26.86 -5.67
C ALA A 705 -18.58 28.22 -6.38
N ASN A 706 -18.61 28.27 -7.72
CA ASN A 706 -18.63 29.57 -8.43
C ASN A 706 -20.04 30.17 -8.52
N LEU A 707 -21.08 29.45 -8.12
CA LEU A 707 -22.44 30.01 -8.03
C LEU A 707 -22.63 30.82 -6.75
N GLN A 708 -21.79 30.65 -5.72
CA GLN A 708 -21.86 31.34 -4.42
C GLN A 708 -21.78 32.87 -4.41
N PRO A 709 -20.94 33.53 -5.23
CA PRO A 709 -20.84 35.00 -5.25
C PRO A 709 -22.10 35.72 -5.76
N LEU A 710 -23.09 35.00 -6.30
CA LEU A 710 -24.17 35.58 -7.09
C LEU A 710 -25.41 36.03 -6.31
N ILE A 711 -25.53 35.70 -5.03
CA ILE A 711 -26.76 35.98 -4.25
C ILE A 711 -26.43 36.63 -2.89
N GLY A 712 -25.16 36.69 -2.49
CA GLY A 712 -24.73 37.38 -1.28
C GLY A 712 -23.39 38.07 -1.50
N ASN A 713 -23.22 39.27 -0.94
CA ASN A 713 -21.95 40.01 -0.87
C ASN A 713 -20.89 39.30 0.00
N THR A 714 -20.79 37.98 -0.09
CA THR A 714 -19.79 37.18 0.58
C THR A 714 -18.66 36.95 -0.41
N SER A 715 -17.52 37.60 -0.17
CA SER A 715 -16.28 37.44 -0.91
C SER A 715 -15.70 36.01 -0.86
N ASN A 716 -16.26 35.13 -0.04
CA ASN A 716 -15.73 33.80 0.23
C ASN A 716 -16.71 32.73 -0.26
N PRO A 717 -16.28 31.81 -1.16
CA PRO A 717 -17.04 30.60 -1.44
C PRO A 717 -16.95 29.62 -0.25
N GLY A 718 -18.05 28.92 0.01
CA GLY A 718 -18.21 27.80 0.94
C GLY A 718 -18.94 28.18 2.23
N ASN A 719 -19.19 27.18 3.06
CA ASN A 719 -19.58 27.38 4.46
C ASN A 719 -18.39 28.01 5.23
N PRO A 720 -18.52 29.25 5.77
CA PRO A 720 -17.42 29.97 6.41
C PRO A 720 -16.79 29.23 7.60
N VAL A 721 -17.53 28.31 8.21
CA VAL A 721 -17.06 27.49 9.32
C VAL A 721 -16.04 26.45 8.89
N TYR A 722 -15.95 26.09 7.61
CA TYR A 722 -14.97 25.13 7.10
C TYR A 722 -13.88 25.80 6.25
N SER A 723 -14.17 26.99 5.72
CA SER A 723 -13.27 27.72 4.82
C SER A 723 -11.88 27.97 5.42
N ALA A 724 -10.88 27.81 4.56
CA ALA A 724 -9.49 28.16 4.84
C ALA A 724 -9.32 29.68 4.97
N PRO A 725 -8.30 30.18 5.72
CA PRO A 725 -8.04 31.61 5.89
C PRO A 725 -7.88 32.38 4.56
N GLU A 726 -7.28 31.75 3.56
CA GLU A 726 -7.04 32.32 2.24
C GLU A 726 -8.25 32.29 1.29
N ALA A 727 -9.38 31.69 1.70
CA ALA A 727 -10.55 31.52 0.84
C ALA A 727 -11.12 32.83 0.28
N ALA A 728 -10.85 33.95 0.97
CA ALA A 728 -11.26 35.29 0.57
C ALA A 728 -10.49 35.86 -0.64
N ASN A 729 -9.33 35.31 -0.99
CA ASN A 729 -8.52 35.78 -2.10
C ASN A 729 -8.54 34.77 -3.26
N PRO A 730 -9.25 35.05 -4.37
CA PRO A 730 -9.33 34.16 -5.52
C PRO A 730 -7.98 33.80 -6.16
N ILE A 731 -6.95 34.65 -6.00
CA ILE A 731 -5.61 34.42 -6.55
C ILE A 731 -4.89 33.29 -5.78
N ASP A 732 -5.21 33.11 -4.49
CA ASP A 732 -4.58 32.12 -3.62
C ASP A 732 -5.33 30.78 -3.60
N HIS A 733 -6.38 30.63 -4.43
CA HIS A 733 -7.19 29.43 -4.48
C HIS A 733 -6.39 28.23 -4.99
N SER A 734 -6.29 27.21 -4.15
CA SER A 734 -5.52 26.01 -4.45
C SER A 734 -6.14 24.75 -3.80
N PRO A 735 -5.73 23.54 -4.20
CA PRO A 735 -6.17 22.30 -3.56
C PRO A 735 -5.98 22.26 -2.03
N ALA A 736 -5.03 23.05 -1.50
CA ALA A 736 -4.78 23.15 -0.06
C ALA A 736 -5.95 23.77 0.73
N MET A 737 -6.86 24.49 0.07
CA MET A 737 -8.10 24.97 0.70
C MET A 737 -9.03 23.82 1.07
N ASP A 738 -9.19 22.84 0.17
CA ASP A 738 -10.03 21.67 0.43
C ASP A 738 -9.41 20.78 1.51
N ALA A 739 -8.08 20.68 1.58
CA ALA A 739 -7.38 19.98 2.65
C ALA A 739 -7.64 20.62 4.03
N TYR A 740 -7.73 21.95 4.10
CA TYR A 740 -8.11 22.66 5.32
C TYR A 740 -9.55 22.34 5.72
N SER A 741 -10.49 22.49 4.78
CA SER A 741 -11.91 22.19 5.01
C SER A 741 -12.13 20.73 5.41
N TYR A 742 -11.34 19.81 4.84
CA TYR A 742 -11.28 18.40 5.24
C TYR A 742 -10.82 18.22 6.69
N GLY A 743 -9.75 18.93 7.11
CA GLY A 743 -9.28 18.91 8.50
C GLY A 743 -10.33 19.39 9.50
N VAL A 744 -11.10 20.43 9.13
CA VAL A 744 -12.21 20.93 9.93
C VAL A 744 -13.36 19.93 10.00
N LEU A 745 -13.72 19.31 8.87
CA LEU A 745 -14.72 18.24 8.81
C LEU A 745 -14.33 17.04 9.69
N LEU A 746 -13.05 16.67 9.67
CA LEU A 746 -12.52 15.59 10.49
C LEU A 746 -12.60 15.89 11.98
N LEU A 747 -12.29 17.13 12.37
CA LEU A 747 -12.46 17.61 13.73
C LEU A 747 -13.93 17.56 14.18
N GLU A 748 -14.87 17.97 13.31
CA GLU A 748 -16.31 17.87 13.59
C GLU A 748 -16.75 16.41 13.83
N MET A 749 -16.31 15.46 13.00
CA MET A 749 -16.66 14.05 13.16
C MET A 749 -16.13 13.45 14.47
N VAL A 750 -14.90 13.80 14.84
CA VAL A 750 -14.25 13.26 16.05
C VAL A 750 -14.82 13.90 17.33
N THR A 751 -15.11 15.19 17.31
CA THR A 751 -15.61 15.94 18.48
C THR A 751 -17.13 15.97 18.58
N ARG A 752 -17.83 15.65 17.49
CA ARG A 752 -19.30 15.70 17.35
C ARG A 752 -19.87 17.11 17.57
N ARG A 753 -19.03 18.14 17.38
CA ARG A 753 -19.40 19.54 17.55
C ARG A 753 -18.88 20.32 16.36
N ILE A 754 -19.64 21.31 15.93
CA ILE A 754 -19.24 22.24 14.89
C ILE A 754 -18.04 23.04 15.39
N PRO A 755 -16.86 22.92 14.77
CA PRO A 755 -15.64 23.52 15.31
C PRO A 755 -15.49 24.99 14.89
N LEU A 756 -16.12 25.90 15.64
CA LEU A 756 -16.03 27.33 15.40
C LEU A 756 -14.58 27.82 15.44
N PRO A 757 -14.15 28.78 14.59
CA PRO A 757 -12.74 29.18 14.45
C PRO A 757 -11.99 29.43 15.76
N HIS A 758 -12.62 30.09 16.73
CA HIS A 758 -12.03 30.43 18.02
C HIS A 758 -11.90 29.24 18.99
N GLU A 759 -12.67 28.17 18.79
CA GLU A 759 -12.67 26.97 19.65
C GLU A 759 -11.78 25.86 19.09
N ARG A 760 -11.34 25.95 17.82
CA ARG A 760 -10.62 24.89 17.12
C ARG A 760 -9.39 24.39 17.87
N ILE A 761 -8.56 25.28 18.38
CA ILE A 761 -7.33 24.92 19.10
C ILE A 761 -7.67 24.05 20.32
N GLY A 762 -8.63 24.50 21.14
CA GLY A 762 -9.08 23.75 22.31
C GLY A 762 -9.76 22.42 21.95
N LEU A 763 -10.53 22.37 20.87
CA LEU A 763 -11.16 21.13 20.39
C LEU A 763 -10.12 20.12 19.90
N ILE A 764 -9.11 20.57 19.15
CA ILE A 764 -7.98 19.74 18.69
C ILE A 764 -7.21 19.19 19.88
N ASP A 765 -6.99 20.01 20.91
CA ASP A 765 -6.25 19.56 22.09
C ASP A 765 -6.95 18.46 22.87
N ASN A 766 -8.28 18.47 22.86
CA ASN A 766 -9.13 17.48 23.50
C ASN A 766 -9.34 16.19 22.68
N VAL A 767 -8.79 16.09 21.46
CA VAL A 767 -8.83 14.86 20.66
C VAL A 767 -7.95 13.79 21.31
N ARG A 768 -8.58 12.77 21.91
CA ARG A 768 -7.88 11.69 22.63
C ARG A 768 -7.06 10.75 21.74
N LYS A 769 -7.43 10.63 20.45
CA LYS A 769 -6.78 9.71 19.50
C LYS A 769 -5.64 10.44 18.80
N VAL A 770 -4.41 10.17 19.23
CA VAL A 770 -3.18 10.83 18.77
C VAL A 770 -3.06 10.87 17.23
N PRO A 771 -3.36 9.79 16.48
CA PRO A 771 -3.25 9.83 15.02
C PRO A 771 -4.17 10.87 14.37
N PHE A 772 -5.44 10.92 14.78
CA PHE A 772 -6.38 11.95 14.29
C PHE A 772 -6.01 13.35 14.76
N LYS A 773 -5.52 13.51 15.99
CA LYS A 773 -5.05 14.80 16.49
C LYS A 773 -3.92 15.36 15.60
N SER A 774 -2.92 14.53 15.30
CA SER A 774 -1.79 14.89 14.44
C SER A 774 -2.22 15.22 13.00
N LEU A 775 -3.13 14.42 12.43
CA LEU A 775 -3.64 14.63 11.07
C LEU A 775 -4.43 15.96 10.98
N ILE A 776 -5.36 16.20 11.90
CA ILE A 776 -6.14 17.44 11.95
C ILE A 776 -5.22 18.66 12.07
N GLN A 777 -4.23 18.62 12.98
CA GLN A 777 -3.28 19.73 13.19
C GLN A 777 -2.54 20.13 11.91
N ARG A 778 -2.14 19.16 11.09
CA ARG A 778 -1.43 19.42 9.83
C ARG A 778 -2.34 19.86 8.69
N CYS A 779 -3.61 19.44 8.70
CA CYS A 779 -4.60 19.92 7.74
C CYS A 779 -5.01 21.38 7.99
N VAL A 780 -5.12 21.81 9.26
CA VAL A 780 -5.62 23.15 9.64
C VAL A 780 -4.53 24.20 9.87
N VAL A 781 -3.32 23.99 9.34
CA VAL A 781 -2.21 24.96 9.39
C VAL A 781 -2.57 26.22 8.59
N THR A 782 -2.26 27.41 9.10
CA THR A 782 -2.59 28.68 8.41
C THR A 782 -1.93 28.79 7.04
N ASP A 783 -0.65 28.42 6.93
CA ASP A 783 0.14 28.43 5.69
C ASP A 783 -0.32 27.32 4.72
N PRO A 784 -0.90 27.65 3.54
CA PRO A 784 -1.40 26.66 2.59
C PRO A 784 -0.31 25.72 2.06
N ALA A 785 0.95 26.19 1.95
CA ALA A 785 2.05 25.40 1.40
C ALA A 785 2.52 24.28 2.35
N LYS A 786 2.22 24.38 3.64
CA LYS A 786 2.57 23.40 4.67
C LYS A 786 1.50 22.35 4.93
N ARG A 787 0.31 22.51 4.35
CA ARG A 787 -0.79 21.55 4.50
C ARG A 787 -0.52 20.29 3.70
N LEU A 788 -1.01 19.17 4.22
CA LEU A 788 -0.91 17.88 3.55
C LEU A 788 -1.73 17.88 2.26
N LYS A 789 -1.24 17.15 1.26
CA LYS A 789 -2.02 16.82 0.06
C LYS A 789 -2.97 15.69 0.38
N MET A 790 -4.09 15.62 -0.34
CA MET A 790 -5.08 14.55 -0.15
C MET A 790 -4.48 13.15 -0.32
N SER A 791 -3.48 12.97 -1.20
CA SER A 791 -2.75 11.72 -1.36
C SER A 791 -1.99 11.27 -0.11
N GLU A 792 -1.41 12.22 0.65
CA GLU A 792 -0.69 11.94 1.90
C GLU A 792 -1.68 11.60 3.02
N ILE A 793 -2.80 12.34 3.07
CA ILE A 793 -3.90 12.09 4.00
C ILE A 793 -4.45 10.66 3.81
N ILE A 794 -4.62 10.19 2.56
CA ILE A 794 -5.10 8.83 2.27
C ILE A 794 -4.14 7.76 2.79
N ILE A 795 -2.82 7.95 2.65
CA ILE A 795 -1.81 7.00 3.14
C ILE A 795 -1.95 6.86 4.66
N GLU A 796 -1.99 7.98 5.38
CA GLU A 796 -2.09 7.95 6.84
C GLU A 796 -3.41 7.35 7.35
N LEU A 797 -4.53 7.59 6.66
CA LEU A 797 -5.82 6.97 7.05
C LEU A 797 -5.81 5.46 6.82
N ASN A 798 -5.13 4.97 5.77
CA ASN A 798 -4.96 3.53 5.56
C ASN A 798 -4.06 2.92 6.64
N ASP A 799 -2.99 3.59 7.05
CA ASP A 799 -2.13 3.13 8.15
C ASP A 799 -2.89 3.04 9.49
N MET A 800 -3.96 3.82 9.68
CA MET A 800 -4.82 3.74 10.86
C MET A 800 -5.86 2.59 10.82
N LEU A 801 -6.03 1.91 9.68
CA LEU A 801 -6.92 0.76 9.51
C LEU A 801 -6.24 -0.58 9.84
N TYR A 802 -4.90 -0.62 9.86
CA TYR A 802 -4.07 -1.78 10.19
C TYR A 802 -3.39 -1.59 11.56
#